data_AF-F7YUH5-F1
#
_entry.id   AF-F7YUH5-F1
#
_cell.length_a   1.000
_cell.length_b   1.000
_cell.length_c   1.000
_cell.angle_alpha   90.00
_cell.angle_beta   90.00
_cell.angle_gamma   90.00
#
_symmetry.space_group_name_H-M   'P 1'
#
loop_
_entity.id
_entity.type
_entity.pdbx_description
1 polymer ?
#
loop_
_entity_poly.entity_id
_entity_poly.type
_entity_poly.pdbx_seq_one_letter_code
_entity_poly.pdbx_strand_id
1 'polypeptide(L)'
;MKQSFLLVLFILAASLLLASVKELVISELESQTLNSSIHFGEFLITATFDKTVVIEPHSKIASDGTAFTKRLKLGGAGTAEYRSIHFKVDGPATVIVYLISSSSSEDRKLDLYKVDGTLVASVPALGQTLEKQVFEITEAGTYYLASPKGGVNIYYIRVEEKILPKELVISELESQKITSPVRFGPFLITATADKPVDIEPHSKVASDGTTFTKRLKLNGAGTAEYRSIHFSVNRAATVIVYLISSSSSEDRQLNLYKLDGTLVGSVPALGKSIEKQIFKITEPGDYYLASPRAGVNIYYIRIEEEGSEAVQKPRPAWDQVPTPKIVSVKVDENDPNVIIITFEVVTGFEGADLATIEILDEQLNKLDEILVGSSKERIRQVSYSPKRSGTYHFKVVARRTDEELSKDSEIQKFSFLLPLSAPKVEAYTRKNNSLLVEWSEVKEAEKYIVEFKRADEDSFKLVADNLTTTFCTITDLIPNVEYDIKVTAVRGEQAVSGYLRKKVAETEERKWKFIRFGQTTYDDTNRIEFLEDGSIRLHACIYDPNTLQIVKKGGKFTDFFDGISFYYTEVNPYEENFVLTATFHVDYINPTPDGQEGFGIIIRDSLGVHGSTDLFMTNSAGIICGRMRRVLPDGTTQVIRPAMGTRFVYGLTPEHIEKNITTGATVVYNAFDWTPGKVVKQGDTYTLTLKKTNTGYHAILNNDPSTEIIMYDNGWKKLTVLDPEKIYVGFAAARGTVVTITNISFTTSDPKTDPPAEPEPLQAVEPVYRVLSPSTSGLENYKFVFFANADGKLSIFDEFGTKIVDGLKVTANIETDYQIKLKEGINKFKILFTPEPNYRTKSGESLSSYETKSMEFQVEYRYFANEVLYVSPTGSPDGKGTLESPIDIHTAVNFARPGQTIVLEPGVYKMRQPLVIHRGIDGEPDKPIVMKVAGDQRAILDFKGAGAGPLSSAFAILANHWHIKNLDVCNSDGNVKGINIAGHHNILERVNAYNNGDTGIQISGFSADPFEKWPTYNLILSCMSYNNCDPGANNADGFAAKITVGPGNVFRNCIAFNNVDDGWDLYSKVETGPIGVVVIENCVAYNNGITFEGRTGEGNGFKLGGEGIPVKHVLANSIAYNNLGSGITSNSNPATIVMNTTSAFNKKSNYALYGRSNVERTFEVKGIISFKPGAADIVELASLLEDPTNYFNGRNINGEIVSEDWFESVDITITPTIDEHGYIDMKGLFVLTNKAPCGVGAVLPSFSIGCITCPTM
;
A
#
# COMPACT_ATOMS: atom_id res chain seq x y z
N MET A 1 37.58 30.15 -43.68
CA MET A 1 37.24 28.72 -43.90
C MET A 1 36.45 28.04 -42.74
N LYS A 2 36.20 28.70 -41.59
CA LYS A 2 35.36 28.17 -40.50
C LYS A 2 33.92 28.73 -40.41
N GLN A 3 33.55 29.72 -41.22
CA GLN A 3 32.18 30.26 -41.27
C GLN A 3 31.26 29.56 -42.28
N SER A 4 31.81 28.80 -43.23
CA SER A 4 31.02 28.09 -44.24
C SER A 4 30.54 26.69 -43.81
N PHE A 5 31.01 26.19 -42.66
CA PHE A 5 30.59 24.88 -42.12
C PHE A 5 29.44 25.00 -41.10
N LEU A 6 29.25 26.17 -40.46
CA LEU A 6 28.19 26.37 -39.48
C LEU A 6 26.81 26.66 -40.12
N LEU A 7 26.80 27.24 -41.33
CA LEU A 7 25.55 27.54 -42.04
C LEU A 7 24.93 26.29 -42.69
N VAL A 8 25.74 25.28 -43.03
CA VAL A 8 25.24 24.00 -43.58
C VAL A 8 24.71 23.07 -42.48
N LEU A 9 25.22 23.16 -41.24
CA LEU A 9 24.67 22.39 -40.11
C LEU A 9 23.36 22.99 -39.56
N PHE A 10 23.16 24.31 -39.63
CA PHE A 10 21.90 24.93 -39.22
C PHE A 10 20.75 24.67 -40.23
N ILE A 11 21.07 24.48 -41.51
CA ILE A 11 20.08 24.18 -42.54
C ILE A 11 19.69 22.69 -42.54
N LEU A 12 20.55 21.77 -42.09
CA LEU A 12 20.20 20.35 -41.95
C LEU A 12 19.47 20.00 -40.63
N ALA A 13 19.67 20.77 -39.55
CA ALA A 13 19.00 20.50 -38.27
C ALA A 13 17.61 21.16 -38.16
N ALA A 14 17.35 22.24 -38.91
CA ALA A 14 16.03 22.87 -38.98
C ALA A 14 15.04 22.12 -39.89
N SER A 15 15.49 21.15 -40.68
CA SER A 15 14.66 20.34 -41.58
C SER A 15 14.09 19.05 -40.97
N LEU A 16 14.22 18.84 -39.65
CA LEU A 16 13.66 17.66 -38.97
C LEU A 16 12.61 17.97 -37.90
N LEU A 17 12.12 19.21 -37.82
CA LEU A 17 11.30 19.69 -36.70
C LEU A 17 10.06 20.51 -37.09
N LEU A 18 9.45 20.22 -38.23
CA LEU A 18 8.11 20.71 -38.56
C LEU A 18 7.30 19.59 -39.22
N ALA A 19 5.97 19.60 -39.04
CA ALA A 19 5.08 18.87 -39.95
C ALA A 19 5.42 19.23 -41.41
N SER A 20 5.08 18.38 -42.37
CA SER A 20 5.21 18.68 -43.81
C SER A 20 4.34 19.91 -44.13
N VAL A 21 4.95 21.10 -44.10
CA VAL A 21 4.28 22.38 -44.40
C VAL A 21 4.73 22.82 -45.79
N LYS A 22 3.76 23.02 -46.69
CA LYS A 22 3.98 23.43 -48.08
C LYS A 22 3.41 24.83 -48.27
N GLU A 23 4.20 25.80 -48.71
CA GLU A 23 3.76 27.19 -48.86
C GLU A 23 3.95 27.70 -50.30
N LEU A 24 2.97 28.45 -50.80
CA LEU A 24 3.04 29.21 -52.04
C LEU A 24 2.76 30.68 -51.73
N VAL A 25 3.83 31.47 -51.62
CA VAL A 25 3.78 32.90 -51.30
C VAL A 25 3.83 33.71 -52.60
N ILE A 26 2.68 34.24 -53.06
CA ILE A 26 2.62 34.88 -54.38
C ILE A 26 3.47 36.17 -54.45
N SER A 27 3.63 36.87 -53.33
CA SER A 27 4.50 38.05 -53.21
C SER A 27 5.95 37.79 -53.64
N GLU A 28 6.43 36.55 -53.49
CA GLU A 28 7.80 36.14 -53.80
C GLU A 28 7.99 35.74 -55.28
N LEU A 29 6.91 35.49 -56.02
CA LEU A 29 6.97 35.07 -57.42
C LEU A 29 7.19 36.25 -58.37
N GLU A 30 7.91 36.03 -59.48
CA GLU A 30 8.07 37.03 -60.55
C GLU A 30 6.73 37.33 -61.25
N SER A 31 6.51 38.60 -61.60
CA SER A 31 5.29 39.02 -62.31
C SER A 31 5.36 38.58 -63.77
N GLN A 32 4.40 37.77 -64.19
CA GLN A 32 4.37 37.14 -65.51
C GLN A 32 2.96 36.67 -65.88
N THR A 33 2.73 36.44 -67.17
CA THR A 33 1.54 35.72 -67.65
C THR A 33 1.93 34.29 -67.99
N LEU A 34 1.31 33.34 -67.31
CA LEU A 34 1.49 31.91 -67.54
C LEU A 34 0.55 31.46 -68.66
N ASN A 35 1.13 30.99 -69.77
CA ASN A 35 0.44 30.45 -70.93
C ASN A 35 0.67 28.93 -71.11
N SER A 36 1.38 28.32 -70.17
CA SER A 36 1.57 26.87 -70.00
C SER A 36 1.68 26.55 -68.50
N SER A 37 1.39 25.31 -68.12
CA SER A 37 1.50 24.86 -66.73
C SER A 37 2.95 24.91 -66.21
N ILE A 38 3.13 25.32 -64.96
CA ILE A 38 4.45 25.50 -64.34
C ILE A 38 4.42 25.11 -62.86
N HIS A 39 5.52 24.54 -62.37
CA HIS A 39 5.70 24.24 -60.96
C HIS A 39 6.33 25.40 -60.19
N PHE A 40 5.79 25.68 -59.01
CA PHE A 40 6.39 26.54 -58.00
C PHE A 40 6.49 25.75 -56.69
N GLY A 41 7.68 25.21 -56.40
CA GLY A 41 7.86 24.26 -55.31
C GLY A 41 6.98 23.02 -55.51
N GLU A 42 6.20 22.68 -54.48
CA GLU A 42 5.27 21.53 -54.51
C GLU A 42 3.90 21.86 -55.12
N PHE A 43 3.70 23.09 -55.62
CA PHE A 43 2.47 23.51 -56.28
C PHE A 43 2.62 23.52 -57.80
N LEU A 44 1.64 22.96 -58.51
CA LEU A 44 1.56 23.04 -59.97
C LEU A 44 0.44 24.00 -60.37
N ILE A 45 0.79 25.09 -61.04
CA ILE A 45 -0.19 26.06 -61.54
C ILE A 45 -0.45 25.73 -63.00
N THR A 46 -1.70 25.40 -63.33
CA THR A 46 -2.07 24.98 -64.69
C THR A 46 -2.57 26.16 -65.52
N ALA A 47 -2.13 26.23 -66.78
CA ALA A 47 -2.56 27.25 -67.73
C ALA A 47 -2.37 26.75 -69.16
N THR A 48 -3.20 27.23 -70.08
CA THR A 48 -3.05 27.02 -71.53
C THR A 48 -2.90 28.36 -72.25
N PHE A 49 -2.54 28.30 -73.54
CA PHE A 49 -2.35 29.50 -74.36
C PHE A 49 -3.58 30.41 -74.39
N ASP A 50 -4.80 29.84 -74.36
CA ASP A 50 -6.07 30.56 -74.37
C ASP A 50 -6.70 30.75 -72.97
N LYS A 51 -6.27 29.98 -71.97
CA LYS A 51 -6.71 30.07 -70.56
C LYS A 51 -5.53 30.36 -69.64
N THR A 52 -5.00 31.57 -69.77
CA THR A 52 -3.83 32.02 -69.01
C THR A 52 -4.12 32.29 -67.54
N VAL A 53 -3.07 32.23 -66.70
CA VAL A 53 -3.04 32.67 -65.30
C VAL A 53 -2.03 33.82 -65.19
N VAL A 54 -2.35 34.89 -64.43
CA VAL A 54 -1.49 36.09 -64.38
C VAL A 54 -1.02 36.35 -62.96
N ILE A 55 0.29 36.53 -62.78
CA ILE A 55 0.92 36.99 -61.53
C ILE A 55 1.30 38.46 -61.72
N GLU A 56 0.75 39.36 -60.90
CA GLU A 56 0.98 40.80 -61.03
C GLU A 56 1.05 41.52 -59.67
N PRO A 57 1.70 42.70 -59.59
CA PRO A 57 1.69 43.51 -58.39
C PRO A 57 0.26 43.90 -57.98
N HIS A 58 -0.06 43.69 -56.72
CA HIS A 58 -1.34 44.08 -56.14
C HIS A 58 -1.24 44.06 -54.62
N SER A 59 -0.97 45.22 -54.02
CA SER A 59 -0.81 45.34 -52.58
C SER A 59 -2.15 45.30 -51.85
N LYS A 60 -2.30 44.36 -50.92
CA LYS A 60 -3.48 44.23 -50.05
C LYS A 60 -3.04 43.78 -48.66
N ILE A 61 -3.79 44.23 -47.67
CA ILE A 61 -3.68 43.77 -46.28
C ILE A 61 -4.95 42.98 -45.99
N ALA A 62 -4.79 41.75 -45.50
CA ALA A 62 -5.89 40.91 -45.06
C ALA A 62 -6.46 41.40 -43.73
N SER A 63 -7.66 40.94 -43.38
CA SER A 63 -8.35 41.33 -42.14
C SER A 63 -7.56 41.01 -40.85
N ASP A 64 -6.66 40.04 -40.88
CA ASP A 64 -5.77 39.68 -39.77
C ASP A 64 -4.47 40.50 -39.72
N GLY A 65 -4.30 41.49 -40.59
CA GLY A 65 -3.13 42.35 -40.65
C GLY A 65 -2.01 41.84 -41.57
N THR A 66 -2.13 40.65 -42.16
CA THR A 66 -1.12 40.10 -43.08
C THR A 66 -1.07 40.89 -44.38
N ALA A 67 0.11 41.38 -44.77
CA ALA A 67 0.31 42.19 -45.97
C ALA A 67 0.88 41.35 -47.14
N PHE A 68 0.29 41.50 -48.31
CA PHE A 68 0.74 40.87 -49.56
C PHE A 68 0.99 41.93 -50.63
N THR A 69 1.99 41.72 -51.50
CA THR A 69 2.41 42.70 -52.52
C THR A 69 2.08 42.28 -53.96
N LYS A 70 1.74 41.00 -54.17
CA LYS A 70 1.34 40.46 -55.48
C LYS A 70 0.15 39.51 -55.33
N ARG A 71 -0.54 39.30 -56.45
CA ARG A 71 -1.64 38.33 -56.57
C ARG A 71 -1.45 37.42 -57.78
N LEU A 72 -2.06 36.26 -57.70
CA LEU A 72 -2.24 35.32 -58.80
C LEU A 72 -3.70 35.32 -59.22
N LYS A 73 -3.96 35.61 -60.49
CA LYS A 73 -5.29 35.76 -61.06
C LYS A 73 -5.61 34.52 -61.89
N LEU A 74 -6.61 33.77 -61.47
CA LEU A 74 -7.10 32.62 -62.25
C LEU A 74 -7.83 33.05 -63.53
N GLY A 75 -8.32 34.29 -63.62
CA GLY A 75 -8.82 34.87 -64.88
C GLY A 75 -10.16 34.32 -65.40
N GLY A 76 -10.82 33.42 -64.66
CA GLY A 76 -12.15 32.88 -64.98
C GLY A 76 -12.36 31.52 -64.32
N ALA A 77 -13.37 30.77 -64.79
CA ALA A 77 -13.56 29.40 -64.36
C ALA A 77 -12.35 28.53 -64.75
N GLY A 78 -12.00 27.57 -63.88
CA GLY A 78 -10.87 26.65 -64.07
C GLY A 78 -11.27 25.19 -63.92
N THR A 79 -10.40 24.30 -64.39
CA THR A 79 -10.51 22.83 -64.28
C THR A 79 -9.16 22.24 -63.87
N ALA A 80 -9.05 20.92 -63.73
CA ALA A 80 -7.76 20.25 -63.49
C ALA A 80 -6.70 20.52 -64.58
N GLU A 81 -7.09 20.97 -65.77
CA GLU A 81 -6.18 21.17 -66.91
C GLU A 81 -5.74 22.63 -67.11
N TYR A 82 -6.50 23.60 -66.59
CA TYR A 82 -6.19 25.02 -66.72
C TYR A 82 -6.80 25.87 -65.61
N ARG A 83 -6.14 26.98 -65.27
CA ARG A 83 -6.57 27.96 -64.27
C ARG A 83 -6.85 27.33 -62.90
N SER A 84 -6.00 26.37 -62.53
CA SER A 84 -6.02 25.72 -61.23
C SER A 84 -4.65 25.71 -60.57
N ILE A 85 -4.62 25.47 -59.26
CA ILE A 85 -3.40 25.28 -58.49
C ILE A 85 -3.48 23.92 -57.82
N HIS A 86 -2.61 23.00 -58.22
CA HIS A 86 -2.54 21.63 -57.73
C HIS A 86 -1.50 21.51 -56.63
N PHE A 87 -1.77 20.62 -55.68
CA PHE A 87 -0.82 20.21 -54.64
C PHE A 87 -1.16 18.79 -54.18
N LYS A 88 -0.18 18.12 -53.57
CA LYS A 88 -0.34 16.78 -53.02
C LYS A 88 -0.30 16.82 -51.50
N VAL A 89 -1.13 16.01 -50.86
CA VAL A 89 -1.08 15.73 -49.43
C VAL A 89 -0.97 14.24 -49.18
N ASP A 90 -0.15 13.85 -48.21
CA ASP A 90 0.09 12.44 -47.86
C ASP A 90 -0.81 11.94 -46.72
N GLY A 91 -1.68 12.79 -46.18
CA GLY A 91 -2.68 12.48 -45.15
C GLY A 91 -3.70 13.61 -44.98
N PRO A 92 -4.53 13.60 -43.91
CA PRO A 92 -5.38 14.72 -43.60
C PRO A 92 -4.56 16.00 -43.45
N ALA A 93 -5.06 17.11 -44.00
CA ALA A 93 -4.30 18.35 -44.06
C ALA A 93 -5.22 19.56 -43.98
N THR A 94 -4.70 20.65 -43.44
CA THR A 94 -5.36 21.96 -43.45
C THR A 94 -4.77 22.79 -44.58
N VAL A 95 -5.61 23.34 -45.46
CA VAL A 95 -5.18 24.22 -46.56
C VAL A 95 -5.68 25.63 -46.28
N ILE A 96 -4.75 26.51 -45.93
CA ILE A 96 -5.01 27.93 -45.70
C ILE A 96 -4.78 28.68 -47.01
N VAL A 97 -5.75 29.50 -47.42
CA VAL A 97 -5.68 30.31 -48.63
C VAL A 97 -6.08 31.74 -48.33
N TYR A 98 -5.27 32.73 -48.75
CA TYR A 98 -5.70 34.14 -48.75
C TYR A 98 -6.20 34.49 -50.14
N LEU A 99 -7.48 34.84 -50.24
CA LEU A 99 -8.12 35.11 -51.54
C LEU A 99 -9.17 36.22 -51.49
N ILE A 100 -9.44 36.79 -52.67
CA ILE A 100 -10.49 37.79 -52.90
C ILE A 100 -11.11 37.56 -54.27
N SER A 101 -12.39 37.92 -54.44
CA SER A 101 -13.02 37.94 -55.76
C SER A 101 -12.27 38.90 -56.69
N SER A 102 -12.26 38.60 -57.99
CA SER A 102 -11.80 39.58 -58.98
C SER A 102 -12.86 40.63 -59.33
N SER A 103 -14.06 40.56 -58.73
CA SER A 103 -15.10 41.58 -58.81
C SER A 103 -15.29 42.23 -57.45
N SER A 104 -15.27 43.57 -57.37
CA SER A 104 -15.53 44.30 -56.13
C SER A 104 -17.02 44.39 -55.75
N SER A 105 -17.91 44.02 -56.67
CA SER A 105 -19.37 44.08 -56.49
C SER A 105 -20.04 42.72 -56.34
N GLU A 106 -19.29 41.62 -56.48
CA GLU A 106 -19.82 40.26 -56.41
C GLU A 106 -18.86 39.32 -55.69
N ASP A 107 -19.39 38.61 -54.70
CA ASP A 107 -18.69 37.50 -54.06
C ASP A 107 -18.65 36.30 -55.01
N ARG A 108 -17.52 35.61 -55.00
CA ARG A 108 -17.27 34.40 -55.79
C ARG A 108 -16.91 33.25 -54.86
N LYS A 109 -16.56 32.10 -55.43
CA LYS A 109 -16.11 30.94 -54.66
C LYS A 109 -14.82 30.40 -55.24
N LEU A 110 -14.01 29.85 -54.34
CA LEU A 110 -12.89 28.99 -54.67
C LEU A 110 -13.25 27.61 -54.18
N ASP A 111 -13.13 26.63 -55.07
CA ASP A 111 -13.45 25.25 -54.79
C ASP A 111 -12.16 24.44 -54.72
N LEU A 112 -12.14 23.51 -53.79
CA LEU A 112 -11.13 22.47 -53.67
C LEU A 112 -11.69 21.20 -54.30
N TYR A 113 -10.97 20.64 -55.25
CA TYR A 113 -11.31 19.40 -55.93
C TYR A 113 -10.24 18.34 -55.69
N LYS A 114 -10.64 17.06 -55.68
CA LYS A 114 -9.71 15.94 -55.97
C LYS A 114 -9.30 16.02 -57.44
N VAL A 115 -8.12 15.50 -57.78
CA VAL A 115 -7.61 15.53 -59.17
C VAL A 115 -8.52 14.83 -60.19
N ASP A 116 -9.38 13.91 -59.74
CA ASP A 116 -10.41 13.25 -60.55
C ASP A 116 -11.63 14.14 -60.89
N GLY A 117 -11.66 15.38 -60.35
CA GLY A 117 -12.74 16.34 -60.57
C GLY A 117 -13.82 16.34 -59.48
N THR A 118 -13.71 15.49 -58.46
CA THR A 118 -14.68 15.46 -57.34
C THR A 118 -14.56 16.71 -56.47
N LEU A 119 -15.65 17.45 -56.27
CA LEU A 119 -15.70 18.60 -55.37
C LEU A 119 -15.54 18.14 -53.91
N VAL A 120 -14.59 18.73 -53.19
CA VAL A 120 -14.31 18.44 -51.78
C VAL A 120 -14.97 19.49 -50.89
N ALA A 121 -14.71 20.77 -51.17
CA ALA A 121 -15.23 21.88 -50.38
C ALA A 121 -15.18 23.19 -51.18
N SER A 122 -15.94 24.18 -50.73
CA SER A 122 -16.00 25.52 -51.33
C SER A 122 -15.88 26.59 -50.25
N VAL A 123 -15.07 27.61 -50.49
CA VAL A 123 -14.94 28.78 -49.60
C VAL A 123 -15.32 30.06 -50.34
N PRO A 124 -15.85 31.08 -49.64
CA PRO A 124 -16.17 32.36 -50.26
C PRO A 124 -14.90 33.14 -50.63
N ALA A 125 -14.98 33.82 -51.77
CA ALA A 125 -14.04 34.84 -52.22
C ALA A 125 -14.79 36.17 -52.20
N LEU A 126 -14.63 36.97 -51.15
CA LEU A 126 -15.43 38.20 -50.99
C LEU A 126 -15.02 39.28 -51.99
N GLY A 127 -15.94 40.17 -52.35
CA GLY A 127 -15.71 41.24 -53.32
C GLY A 127 -14.75 42.33 -52.83
N GLN A 128 -14.90 42.74 -51.57
CA GLN A 128 -14.23 43.93 -51.04
C GLN A 128 -13.06 43.61 -50.11
N THR A 129 -13.07 42.42 -49.51
CA THR A 129 -12.18 42.06 -48.40
C THR A 129 -11.29 40.87 -48.78
N LEU A 130 -9.98 41.02 -48.57
CA LEU A 130 -9.06 39.89 -48.64
C LEU A 130 -9.15 39.11 -47.32
N GLU A 131 -9.52 37.85 -47.39
CA GLU A 131 -9.70 37.01 -46.21
C GLU A 131 -8.89 35.73 -46.27
N LYS A 132 -8.52 35.26 -45.08
CA LYS A 132 -8.01 33.92 -44.83
C LYS A 132 -9.17 32.94 -44.89
N GLN A 133 -9.09 31.98 -45.79
CA GLN A 133 -10.01 30.85 -45.89
C GLN A 133 -9.27 29.56 -45.58
N VAL A 134 -9.97 28.57 -45.06
CA VAL A 134 -9.41 27.29 -44.65
C VAL A 134 -10.21 26.17 -45.29
N PHE A 135 -9.54 25.24 -45.95
CA PHE A 135 -10.09 23.95 -46.34
C PHE A 135 -9.53 22.85 -45.45
N GLU A 136 -10.36 21.86 -45.13
CA GLU A 136 -9.95 20.64 -44.46
C GLU A 136 -9.93 19.50 -45.47
N ILE A 137 -8.79 18.83 -45.57
CA ILE A 137 -8.62 17.60 -46.34
C ILE A 137 -8.59 16.45 -45.35
N THR A 138 -9.41 15.43 -45.59
CA THR A 138 -9.55 14.27 -44.69
C THR A 138 -8.77 13.04 -45.16
N GLU A 139 -8.26 13.04 -46.40
CA GLU A 139 -7.64 11.87 -47.03
C GLU A 139 -6.40 12.28 -47.82
N ALA A 140 -5.43 11.38 -47.95
CA ALA A 140 -4.29 11.57 -48.83
C ALA A 140 -4.74 11.64 -50.30
N GLY A 141 -4.08 12.47 -51.10
CA GLY A 141 -4.43 12.62 -52.50
C GLY A 141 -3.77 13.81 -53.19
N THR A 142 -4.03 13.91 -54.49
CA THR A 142 -3.70 15.13 -55.26
C THR A 142 -4.96 15.95 -55.40
N TYR A 143 -4.87 17.22 -55.05
CA TYR A 143 -5.97 18.16 -55.02
C TYR A 143 -5.65 19.37 -55.89
N TYR A 144 -6.68 20.09 -56.30
CA TYR A 144 -6.50 21.38 -56.96
C TYR A 144 -7.55 22.40 -56.53
N LEU A 145 -7.12 23.66 -56.48
CA LEU A 145 -7.97 24.81 -56.26
C LEU A 145 -8.34 25.44 -57.60
N ALA A 146 -9.63 25.61 -57.85
CA ALA A 146 -10.15 26.29 -59.04
C ALA A 146 -11.41 27.08 -58.71
N SER A 147 -11.70 28.13 -59.47
CA SER A 147 -13.00 28.80 -59.35
C SER A 147 -14.01 28.13 -60.29
N PRO A 148 -15.22 27.78 -59.81
CA PRO A 148 -16.24 27.18 -60.66
C PRO A 148 -16.87 28.21 -61.62
N LYS A 149 -16.87 29.50 -61.25
CA LYS A 149 -17.48 30.57 -62.04
C LYS A 149 -16.86 31.93 -61.71
N GLY A 150 -16.38 32.61 -62.74
CA GLY A 150 -15.67 33.89 -62.61
C GLY A 150 -14.22 33.72 -62.14
N GLY A 151 -13.42 34.77 -62.19
CA GLY A 151 -12.04 34.77 -61.69
C GLY A 151 -11.94 35.05 -60.19
N VAL A 152 -11.00 34.39 -59.53
CA VAL A 152 -10.58 34.62 -58.14
C VAL A 152 -9.09 35.02 -58.13
N ASN A 153 -8.71 35.89 -57.19
CA ASN A 153 -7.34 36.31 -56.98
C ASN A 153 -6.80 35.68 -55.68
N ILE A 154 -5.66 35.00 -55.76
CA ILE A 154 -5.02 34.29 -54.65
C ILE A 154 -3.69 34.97 -54.30
N TYR A 155 -3.39 35.10 -53.00
CA TYR A 155 -2.19 35.81 -52.51
C TYR A 155 -1.23 34.88 -51.76
N TYR A 156 -1.75 33.82 -51.16
CA TYR A 156 -0.98 32.88 -50.37
C TYR A 156 -1.73 31.56 -50.24
N ILE A 157 -0.99 30.45 -50.28
CA ILE A 157 -1.49 29.11 -49.94
C ILE A 157 -0.50 28.47 -48.96
N ARG A 158 -1.01 27.84 -47.90
CA ARG A 158 -0.25 26.98 -47.00
C ARG A 158 -1.00 25.69 -46.77
N VAL A 159 -0.32 24.57 -46.93
CA VAL A 159 -0.84 23.23 -46.70
C VAL A 159 -0.09 22.65 -45.51
N GLU A 160 -0.81 22.27 -44.46
CA GLU A 160 -0.26 21.69 -43.23
C GLU A 160 -0.81 20.27 -43.05
N GLU A 161 0.06 19.26 -43.18
CA GLU A 161 -0.34 17.88 -42.95
C GLU A 161 -0.46 17.56 -41.45
N LYS A 162 -1.58 16.96 -41.04
CA LYS A 162 -1.83 16.56 -39.65
C LYS A 162 -1.15 15.24 -39.34
N ILE A 163 -0.48 15.18 -38.19
CA ILE A 163 0.14 13.95 -37.70
C ILE A 163 -0.91 13.18 -36.91
N LEU A 164 -1.32 12.03 -37.45
CA LEU A 164 -2.29 11.16 -36.79
C LEU A 164 -1.60 10.09 -35.94
N PRO A 165 -2.22 9.68 -34.81
CA PRO A 165 -1.75 8.51 -34.09
C PRO A 165 -1.87 7.25 -34.96
N LYS A 166 -0.87 6.37 -34.86
CA LYS A 166 -0.87 5.06 -35.55
C LYS A 166 -1.52 4.04 -34.63
N GLU A 167 -2.59 3.39 -35.07
CA GLU A 167 -3.34 2.43 -34.24
C GLU A 167 -3.40 1.04 -34.86
N LEU A 168 -3.34 0.02 -34.00
CA LEU A 168 -3.62 -1.38 -34.32
C LEU A 168 -4.70 -1.89 -33.36
N VAL A 169 -5.94 -1.92 -33.82
CA VAL A 169 -7.09 -2.38 -33.03
C VAL A 169 -7.40 -3.83 -33.38
N ILE A 170 -6.98 -4.77 -32.53
CA ILE A 170 -7.09 -6.21 -32.87
C ILE A 170 -8.54 -6.66 -33.02
N SER A 171 -9.46 -6.02 -32.29
CA SER A 171 -10.91 -6.28 -32.38
C SER A 171 -11.47 -6.10 -33.80
N GLU A 172 -10.86 -5.22 -34.60
CA GLU A 172 -11.28 -4.92 -35.98
C GLU A 172 -10.69 -5.88 -37.02
N LEU A 173 -9.70 -6.69 -36.66
CA LEU A 173 -9.03 -7.61 -37.58
C LEU A 173 -9.81 -8.93 -37.74
N GLU A 174 -9.69 -9.56 -38.91
CA GLU A 174 -10.24 -10.91 -39.13
C GLU A 174 -9.49 -11.96 -38.30
N SER A 175 -10.22 -12.91 -37.73
CA SER A 175 -9.62 -14.02 -36.98
C SER A 175 -8.90 -14.96 -37.94
N GLN A 176 -7.61 -15.15 -37.70
CA GLN A 176 -6.72 -15.88 -38.60
C GLN A 176 -5.46 -16.34 -37.87
N LYS A 177 -4.81 -17.37 -38.42
CA LYS A 177 -3.49 -17.83 -37.98
C LYS A 177 -2.42 -17.32 -38.94
N ILE A 178 -1.47 -16.54 -38.43
CA ILE A 178 -0.40 -15.91 -39.20
C ILE A 178 0.84 -16.80 -39.13
N THR A 179 1.28 -17.31 -40.28
CA THR A 179 2.43 -18.23 -40.44
C THR A 179 3.56 -17.66 -41.31
N SER A 180 3.39 -16.44 -41.81
CA SER A 180 4.40 -15.65 -42.54
C SER A 180 4.15 -14.16 -42.22
N PRO A 181 5.09 -13.23 -42.45
CA PRO A 181 4.90 -11.83 -42.10
C PRO A 181 3.68 -11.18 -42.80
N VAL A 182 2.82 -10.49 -42.05
CA VAL A 182 1.61 -9.82 -42.54
C VAL A 182 1.54 -8.39 -42.02
N ARG A 183 1.21 -7.43 -42.90
CA ARG A 183 1.16 -6.01 -42.60
C ARG A 183 -0.29 -5.55 -42.34
N PHE A 184 -0.49 -4.82 -41.25
CA PHE A 184 -1.75 -4.17 -40.87
C PHE A 184 -1.50 -2.67 -40.64
N GLY A 185 -1.80 -1.88 -41.66
CA GLY A 185 -1.48 -0.46 -41.66
C GLY A 185 0.02 -0.22 -41.41
N PRO A 186 0.40 0.64 -40.44
CA PRO A 186 1.81 0.92 -40.14
C PRO A 186 2.51 -0.21 -39.37
N PHE A 187 1.79 -1.26 -38.95
CA PHE A 187 2.33 -2.36 -38.18
C PHE A 187 2.62 -3.58 -39.07
N LEU A 188 3.75 -4.24 -38.84
CA LEU A 188 4.10 -5.50 -39.48
C LEU A 188 4.20 -6.59 -38.41
N ILE A 189 3.33 -7.60 -38.47
CA ILE A 189 3.40 -8.77 -37.60
C ILE A 189 4.28 -9.80 -38.28
N THR A 190 5.36 -10.22 -37.64
CA THR A 190 6.27 -11.26 -38.16
C THR A 190 5.94 -12.61 -37.53
N ALA A 191 5.94 -13.66 -38.34
CA ALA A 191 5.70 -15.03 -37.91
C ALA A 191 6.30 -16.00 -38.95
N THR A 192 6.51 -17.25 -38.54
CA THR A 192 6.94 -18.35 -39.41
C THR A 192 6.02 -19.56 -39.22
N ALA A 193 6.10 -20.55 -40.11
CA ALA A 193 5.27 -21.75 -40.02
C ALA A 193 5.44 -22.52 -38.69
N ASP A 194 6.66 -22.50 -38.13
CA ASP A 194 7.00 -23.13 -36.85
C ASP A 194 6.77 -22.21 -35.62
N LYS A 195 6.70 -20.88 -35.82
CA LYS A 195 6.43 -19.88 -34.78
C LYS A 195 5.26 -18.96 -35.16
N PRO A 196 4.02 -19.50 -35.23
CA PRO A 196 2.85 -18.73 -35.65
C PRO A 196 2.35 -17.76 -34.57
N VAL A 197 1.60 -16.74 -35.02
CA VAL A 197 0.82 -15.81 -34.20
C VAL A 197 -0.66 -15.98 -34.55
N ASP A 198 -1.56 -15.96 -33.57
CA ASP A 198 -3.01 -16.14 -33.82
C ASP A 198 -3.80 -14.88 -33.49
N ILE A 199 -4.74 -14.49 -34.35
CA ILE A 199 -5.79 -13.51 -34.05
C ILE A 199 -7.09 -14.28 -33.84
N GLU A 200 -7.67 -14.19 -32.66
CA GLU A 200 -8.88 -14.96 -32.31
C GLU A 200 -9.84 -14.16 -31.41
N PRO A 201 -11.14 -14.52 -31.38
CA PRO A 201 -12.11 -13.93 -30.47
C PRO A 201 -11.70 -14.11 -29.01
N HIS A 202 -11.75 -13.02 -28.25
CA HIS A 202 -11.49 -13.02 -26.82
C HIS A 202 -12.02 -11.72 -26.21
N SER A 203 -13.29 -11.75 -25.80
CA SER A 203 -13.94 -10.58 -25.23
C SER A 203 -13.49 -10.33 -23.79
N LYS A 204 -12.92 -9.16 -23.54
CA LYS A 204 -12.54 -8.71 -22.19
C LYS A 204 -12.62 -7.20 -22.06
N VAL A 205 -12.83 -6.76 -20.83
CA VAL A 205 -12.83 -5.36 -20.44
C VAL A 205 -11.54 -5.07 -19.67
N ALA A 206 -10.85 -4.01 -20.02
CA ALA A 206 -9.67 -3.50 -19.31
C ALA A 206 -10.07 -2.80 -18.01
N SER A 207 -9.09 -2.57 -17.15
CA SER A 207 -9.26 -1.89 -15.85
C SER A 207 -9.87 -0.49 -15.97
N ASP A 208 -9.71 0.19 -17.11
CA ASP A 208 -10.28 1.51 -17.41
C ASP A 208 -11.65 1.47 -18.11
N GLY A 209 -12.28 0.29 -18.20
CA GLY A 209 -13.58 0.10 -18.85
C GLY A 209 -13.54 -0.08 -20.37
N THR A 210 -12.36 0.00 -20.99
CA THR A 210 -12.21 -0.23 -22.43
C THR A 210 -12.50 -1.69 -22.78
N THR A 211 -13.38 -1.94 -23.75
CA THR A 211 -13.78 -3.31 -24.14
C THR A 211 -13.10 -3.74 -25.44
N PHE A 212 -12.53 -4.94 -25.45
CA PHE A 212 -11.94 -5.58 -26.62
C PHE A 212 -12.66 -6.89 -26.91
N THR A 213 -12.83 -7.24 -28.19
CA THR A 213 -13.56 -8.46 -28.63
C THR A 213 -12.64 -9.53 -29.23
N LYS A 214 -11.40 -9.17 -29.60
CA LYS A 214 -10.39 -10.10 -30.12
C LYS A 214 -9.01 -9.79 -29.54
N ARG A 215 -8.15 -10.80 -29.57
CA ARG A 215 -6.74 -10.70 -29.15
C ARG A 215 -5.80 -11.22 -30.23
N LEU A 216 -4.56 -10.75 -30.19
CA LEU A 216 -3.43 -11.26 -30.94
C LEU A 216 -2.50 -12.00 -29.98
N LYS A 217 -2.27 -13.28 -30.23
CA LYS A 217 -1.49 -14.19 -29.38
C LYS A 217 -0.11 -14.38 -29.97
N LEU A 218 0.91 -13.90 -29.27
CA LEU A 218 2.31 -14.09 -29.68
C LEU A 218 2.78 -15.54 -29.52
N ASN A 219 2.04 -16.40 -28.79
CA ASN A 219 2.29 -17.84 -28.67
C ASN A 219 3.69 -18.27 -28.16
N GLY A 220 4.42 -17.38 -27.49
CA GLY A 220 5.70 -17.66 -26.84
C GLY A 220 6.67 -16.50 -26.97
N ALA A 221 7.96 -16.76 -26.69
CA ALA A 221 9.02 -15.80 -26.94
C ALA A 221 9.13 -15.45 -28.43
N GLY A 222 9.48 -14.20 -28.73
CA GLY A 222 9.65 -13.66 -30.08
C GLY A 222 10.95 -12.89 -30.27
N THR A 223 11.29 -12.63 -31.54
CA THR A 223 12.47 -11.88 -31.99
C THR A 223 12.05 -10.93 -33.12
N ALA A 224 12.99 -10.16 -33.70
CA ALA A 224 12.72 -9.37 -34.90
C ALA A 224 12.24 -10.20 -36.11
N GLU A 225 12.46 -11.53 -36.11
CA GLU A 225 12.13 -12.40 -37.25
C GLU A 225 10.78 -13.11 -37.12
N TYR A 226 10.29 -13.31 -35.89
CA TYR A 226 9.02 -14.01 -35.62
C TYR A 226 8.40 -13.64 -34.27
N ARG A 227 7.07 -13.79 -34.17
CA ARG A 227 6.26 -13.53 -32.96
C ARG A 227 6.47 -12.11 -32.42
N SER A 228 6.57 -11.14 -33.32
CA SER A 228 6.75 -9.75 -32.96
C SER A 228 5.92 -8.81 -33.83
N ILE A 229 5.78 -7.57 -33.37
CA ILE A 229 5.01 -6.51 -34.03
C ILE A 229 5.94 -5.33 -34.26
N HIS A 230 6.25 -5.05 -35.53
CA HIS A 230 7.14 -3.99 -35.95
C HIS A 230 6.36 -2.72 -36.28
N PHE A 231 6.96 -1.57 -36.01
CA PHE A 231 6.46 -0.26 -36.42
C PHE A 231 7.62 0.75 -36.48
N SER A 232 7.38 1.85 -37.17
CA SER A 232 8.35 2.94 -37.33
C SER A 232 7.82 4.22 -36.70
N VAL A 233 8.70 4.99 -36.08
CA VAL A 233 8.43 6.37 -35.63
C VAL A 233 9.46 7.31 -36.23
N ASN A 234 9.01 8.47 -36.65
CA ASN A 234 9.79 9.52 -37.30
C ASN A 234 10.24 10.60 -36.29
N ARG A 235 9.79 10.51 -35.04
CA ARG A 235 10.10 11.40 -33.91
C ARG A 235 9.89 10.68 -32.58
N ALA A 236 10.19 11.37 -31.48
CA ALA A 236 9.86 10.85 -30.16
C ALA A 236 8.36 10.53 -30.07
N ALA A 237 8.03 9.42 -29.44
CA ALA A 237 6.68 8.87 -29.48
C ALA A 237 6.32 8.13 -28.18
N THR A 238 5.04 8.11 -27.87
CA THR A 238 4.46 7.30 -26.80
C THR A 238 3.76 6.11 -27.41
N VAL A 239 4.14 4.89 -27.00
CA VAL A 239 3.51 3.64 -27.47
C VAL A 239 2.64 3.10 -26.35
N ILE A 240 1.33 3.15 -26.55
CA ILE A 240 0.31 2.63 -25.65
C ILE A 240 -0.06 1.22 -26.12
N VAL A 241 -0.06 0.24 -25.22
CA VAL A 241 -0.43 -1.14 -25.52
C VAL A 241 -1.40 -1.65 -24.47
N TYR A 242 -2.52 -2.26 -24.89
CA TYR A 242 -3.36 -3.05 -23.99
C TYR A 242 -3.02 -4.53 -24.16
N LEU A 243 -2.59 -5.15 -23.07
CA LEU A 243 -2.12 -6.53 -23.09
C LEU A 243 -2.48 -7.29 -21.80
N ILE A 244 -2.49 -8.61 -21.91
CA ILE A 244 -2.60 -9.54 -20.79
C ILE A 244 -1.61 -10.68 -21.02
N SER A 245 -1.11 -11.28 -19.95
CA SER A 245 -0.36 -12.53 -20.02
C SER A 245 -1.22 -13.60 -20.68
N SER A 246 -0.59 -14.50 -21.44
CA SER A 246 -1.30 -15.69 -21.90
C SER A 246 -1.49 -16.75 -20.79
N SER A 247 -1.05 -16.48 -19.56
CA SER A 247 -1.32 -17.25 -18.34
C SER A 247 -2.22 -16.45 -17.41
N SER A 248 -3.28 -17.06 -16.89
CA SER A 248 -4.18 -16.42 -15.91
C SER A 248 -3.60 -16.34 -14.50
N SER A 249 -2.49 -17.04 -14.24
CA SER A 249 -1.86 -17.18 -12.93
C SER A 249 -0.45 -16.60 -12.84
N GLU A 250 0.13 -16.18 -13.97
CA GLU A 250 1.48 -15.64 -14.01
C GLU A 250 1.52 -14.36 -14.85
N ASP A 251 2.15 -13.34 -14.30
CA ASP A 251 2.48 -12.14 -15.05
C ASP A 251 3.64 -12.42 -15.99
N ARG A 252 3.57 -11.85 -17.19
CA ARG A 252 4.59 -11.99 -18.23
C ARG A 252 5.11 -10.61 -18.62
N GLN A 253 6.03 -10.56 -19.57
CA GLN A 253 6.63 -9.31 -20.02
C GLN A 253 6.45 -9.14 -21.52
N LEU A 254 6.18 -7.90 -21.92
CA LEU A 254 6.33 -7.44 -23.28
C LEU A 254 7.48 -6.44 -23.31
N ASN A 255 8.39 -6.63 -24.25
CA ASN A 255 9.55 -5.77 -24.43
C ASN A 255 9.44 -5.01 -25.73
N LEU A 256 9.91 -3.77 -25.71
CA LEU A 256 10.14 -2.94 -26.88
C LEU A 256 11.62 -2.97 -27.22
N TYR A 257 11.94 -3.25 -28.49
CA TYR A 257 13.31 -3.34 -28.99
C TYR A 257 13.51 -2.42 -30.19
N LYS A 258 14.75 -1.94 -30.39
CA LYS A 258 15.21 -1.46 -31.70
C LYS A 258 15.37 -2.66 -32.64
N LEU A 259 15.31 -2.45 -33.96
CA LEU A 259 15.48 -3.54 -34.95
C LEU A 259 16.78 -4.34 -34.82
N ASP A 260 17.84 -3.75 -34.26
CA ASP A 260 19.12 -4.42 -33.98
C ASP A 260 19.07 -5.37 -32.76
N GLY A 261 17.93 -5.46 -32.08
CA GLY A 261 17.71 -6.28 -30.89
C GLY A 261 18.01 -5.57 -29.57
N THR A 262 18.38 -4.28 -29.59
CA THR A 262 18.62 -3.50 -28.37
C THR A 262 17.33 -3.29 -27.60
N LEU A 263 17.30 -3.64 -26.30
CA LEU A 263 16.15 -3.43 -25.43
C LEU A 263 15.96 -1.93 -25.15
N VAL A 264 14.77 -1.42 -25.44
CA VAL A 264 14.37 -0.03 -25.20
C VAL A 264 13.58 0.10 -23.90
N GLY A 265 12.73 -0.90 -23.60
CA GLY A 265 11.96 -0.93 -22.36
C GLY A 265 11.16 -2.21 -22.21
N SER A 266 10.63 -2.42 -21.00
CA SER A 266 9.84 -3.59 -20.63
C SER A 266 8.61 -3.17 -19.83
N VAL A 267 7.46 -3.78 -20.14
CA VAL A 267 6.21 -3.57 -19.39
C VAL A 267 5.60 -4.91 -18.98
N PRO A 268 4.91 -4.97 -17.82
CA PRO A 268 4.25 -6.18 -17.38
C PRO A 268 2.98 -6.46 -18.20
N ALA A 269 2.74 -7.73 -18.47
CA ALA A 269 1.49 -8.28 -18.95
C ALA A 269 0.87 -9.07 -17.79
N LEU A 270 -0.13 -8.54 -17.10
CA LEU A 270 -0.68 -9.20 -15.92
C LEU A 270 -1.49 -10.46 -16.28
N GLY A 271 -1.64 -11.41 -15.37
CA GLY A 271 -2.42 -12.63 -15.63
C GLY A 271 -3.94 -12.45 -15.58
N LYS A 272 -4.44 -11.52 -14.76
CA LYS A 272 -5.87 -11.45 -14.39
C LYS A 272 -6.67 -10.42 -15.18
N SER A 273 -6.07 -9.26 -15.47
CA SER A 273 -6.72 -8.10 -16.12
C SER A 273 -5.93 -7.64 -17.34
N ILE A 274 -6.64 -7.09 -18.33
CA ILE A 274 -6.00 -6.35 -19.42
C ILE A 274 -5.59 -5.00 -18.84
N GLU A 275 -4.30 -4.70 -18.90
CA GLU A 275 -3.78 -3.40 -18.45
C GLU A 275 -3.31 -2.56 -19.62
N LYS A 276 -3.49 -1.25 -19.49
CA LYS A 276 -2.89 -0.24 -20.34
C LYS A 276 -1.43 -0.06 -19.93
N GLN A 277 -0.51 -0.37 -20.82
CA GLN A 277 0.92 -0.18 -20.62
C GLN A 277 1.46 0.85 -21.61
N ILE A 278 2.54 1.53 -21.23
CA ILE A 278 3.10 2.63 -21.99
C ILE A 278 4.62 2.43 -22.13
N PHE A 279 5.13 2.52 -23.35
CA PHE A 279 6.54 2.74 -23.63
C PHE A 279 6.76 4.17 -24.12
N LYS A 280 7.95 4.71 -23.84
CA LYS A 280 8.42 5.97 -24.43
C LYS A 280 9.56 5.68 -25.39
N ILE A 281 9.48 6.25 -26.58
CA ILE A 281 10.54 6.26 -27.57
C ILE A 281 11.08 7.69 -27.66
N THR A 282 12.38 7.85 -27.46
CA THR A 282 13.04 9.16 -27.43
C THR A 282 13.70 9.55 -28.76
N GLU A 283 13.85 8.60 -29.69
CA GLU A 283 14.55 8.80 -30.96
C GLU A 283 13.71 8.24 -32.12
N PRO A 284 13.71 8.89 -33.31
CA PRO A 284 13.19 8.27 -34.53
C PRO A 284 13.86 6.93 -34.82
N GLY A 285 13.11 5.97 -35.33
CA GLY A 285 13.66 4.67 -35.72
C GLY A 285 12.59 3.60 -35.92
N ASP A 286 13.08 2.40 -36.22
CA ASP A 286 12.26 1.20 -36.38
C ASP A 286 12.37 0.32 -35.13
N TYR A 287 11.20 -0.10 -34.64
CA TYR A 287 11.06 -0.81 -33.39
C TYR A 287 10.20 -2.06 -33.56
N TYR A 288 10.34 -3.01 -32.64
CA TYR A 288 9.42 -4.13 -32.54
C TYR A 288 9.07 -4.48 -31.08
N LEU A 289 7.84 -4.95 -30.90
CA LEU A 289 7.35 -5.51 -29.64
C LEU A 289 7.41 -7.03 -29.70
N ALA A 290 8.03 -7.65 -28.69
CA ALA A 290 8.07 -9.10 -28.54
C ALA A 290 8.10 -9.49 -27.07
N SER A 291 7.61 -10.68 -26.73
CA SER A 291 7.83 -11.22 -25.39
C SER A 291 9.20 -11.92 -25.31
N PRO A 292 9.98 -11.71 -24.24
CA PRO A 292 11.32 -12.30 -24.15
C PRO A 292 11.31 -13.79 -23.78
N ARG A 293 10.25 -14.31 -23.15
CA ARG A 293 10.25 -15.69 -22.59
C ARG A 293 8.98 -16.50 -22.85
N ALA A 294 7.80 -15.88 -22.90
CA ALA A 294 6.53 -16.61 -22.90
C ALA A 294 5.44 -15.90 -23.71
N GLY A 295 4.26 -16.51 -23.90
CA GLY A 295 3.20 -15.91 -24.71
C GLY A 295 2.54 -14.69 -24.04
N VAL A 296 2.36 -13.61 -24.79
CA VAL A 296 1.57 -12.43 -24.39
C VAL A 296 0.44 -12.25 -25.39
N ASN A 297 -0.71 -11.78 -24.91
CA ASN A 297 -1.87 -11.48 -25.72
C ASN A 297 -2.06 -9.96 -25.79
N ILE A 298 -2.09 -9.40 -27.00
CA ILE A 298 -2.20 -7.97 -27.27
C ILE A 298 -3.59 -7.68 -27.86
N TYR A 299 -4.23 -6.59 -27.41
CA TYR A 299 -5.59 -6.21 -27.83
C TYR A 299 -5.62 -4.91 -28.62
N TYR A 300 -4.69 -4.01 -28.31
CA TYR A 300 -4.64 -2.69 -28.93
C TYR A 300 -3.23 -2.11 -28.82
N ILE A 301 -2.78 -1.43 -29.87
CA ILE A 301 -1.57 -0.61 -29.87
C ILE A 301 -1.92 0.76 -30.42
N ARG A 302 -1.45 1.82 -29.78
CA ARG A 302 -1.50 3.19 -30.30
C ARG A 302 -0.14 3.85 -30.14
N ILE A 303 0.34 4.48 -31.20
CA ILE A 303 1.58 5.23 -31.19
C ILE A 303 1.23 6.70 -31.43
N GLU A 304 1.59 7.53 -30.46
CA GLU A 304 1.41 8.97 -30.49
C GLU A 304 2.77 9.64 -30.67
N GLU A 305 3.04 10.14 -31.87
CA GLU A 305 4.26 10.86 -32.19
C GLU A 305 4.13 12.32 -31.72
N GLU A 306 5.19 12.92 -31.16
CA GLU A 306 5.15 14.31 -30.66
C GLU A 306 4.61 15.29 -31.71
N GLY A 307 3.58 16.07 -31.35
CA GLY A 307 2.85 16.94 -32.28
C GLY A 307 1.69 16.27 -33.02
N SER A 308 1.29 15.05 -32.64
CA SER A 308 0.05 14.45 -33.13
C SER A 308 -1.16 15.22 -32.60
N GLU A 309 -1.99 15.76 -33.49
CA GLU A 309 -3.29 16.30 -33.09
C GLU A 309 -4.27 15.15 -32.88
N ALA A 310 -4.92 15.10 -31.71
CA ALA A 310 -6.11 14.29 -31.56
C ALA A 310 -7.13 14.81 -32.57
N VAL A 311 -7.56 13.97 -33.51
CA VAL A 311 -8.63 14.33 -34.44
C VAL A 311 -9.92 14.49 -33.63
N GLN A 312 -10.18 15.71 -33.15
CA GLN A 312 -11.53 16.09 -32.79
C GLN A 312 -12.28 16.28 -34.09
N LYS A 313 -12.86 15.17 -34.56
CA LYS A 313 -14.11 15.26 -35.30
C LYS A 313 -15.08 16.05 -34.38
N PRO A 314 -15.92 16.98 -34.86
CA PRO A 314 -16.95 17.60 -34.03
C PRO A 314 -18.04 16.56 -33.74
N ARG A 315 -18.39 16.36 -32.46
CA ARG A 315 -19.41 15.38 -32.10
C ARG A 315 -20.78 15.86 -32.60
N PRO A 316 -21.71 14.96 -32.95
CA PRO A 316 -23.10 15.33 -33.18
C PRO A 316 -23.66 16.11 -31.99
N ALA A 317 -24.46 17.14 -32.25
CA ALA A 317 -25.16 17.87 -31.20
C ALA A 317 -26.04 16.90 -30.39
N TRP A 318 -26.13 17.11 -29.07
CA TRP A 318 -26.75 16.12 -28.19
C TRP A 318 -28.24 15.90 -28.49
N ASP A 319 -28.94 16.92 -28.95
CA ASP A 319 -30.32 16.83 -29.45
C ASP A 319 -30.45 15.88 -30.67
N GLN A 320 -29.43 15.79 -31.52
CA GLN A 320 -29.38 14.91 -32.68
C GLN A 320 -28.99 13.45 -32.34
N VAL A 321 -28.45 13.19 -31.16
CA VAL A 321 -28.17 11.81 -30.71
C VAL A 321 -29.50 11.09 -30.44
N PRO A 322 -29.80 9.93 -31.06
CA PRO A 322 -31.06 9.22 -30.82
C PRO A 322 -31.25 8.85 -29.34
N THR A 323 -32.45 9.06 -28.80
CA THR A 323 -32.82 8.57 -27.46
C THR A 323 -32.71 7.05 -27.42
N PRO A 324 -32.10 6.47 -26.37
CA PRO A 324 -31.97 5.02 -26.27
C PRO A 324 -33.33 4.33 -26.20
N LYS A 325 -33.38 3.05 -26.60
CA LYS A 325 -34.60 2.24 -26.62
C LYS A 325 -34.32 0.84 -26.11
N ILE A 326 -35.26 0.25 -25.40
CA ILE A 326 -35.21 -1.18 -25.10
C ILE A 326 -35.89 -1.91 -26.27
N VAL A 327 -35.16 -2.82 -26.91
CA VAL A 327 -35.63 -3.61 -28.06
C VAL A 327 -36.38 -4.84 -27.57
N SER A 328 -35.85 -5.54 -26.57
CA SER A 328 -36.51 -6.68 -25.95
C SER A 328 -35.93 -6.98 -24.58
N VAL A 329 -36.72 -7.63 -23.73
CA VAL A 329 -36.28 -8.22 -22.46
C VAL A 329 -36.79 -9.65 -22.46
N LYS A 330 -35.89 -10.63 -22.30
CA LYS A 330 -36.25 -12.05 -22.26
C LYS A 330 -35.36 -12.81 -21.29
N VAL A 331 -35.81 -13.97 -20.82
CA VAL A 331 -34.92 -14.91 -20.12
C VAL A 331 -33.91 -15.48 -21.13
N ASP A 332 -32.66 -15.68 -20.70
CA ASP A 332 -31.66 -16.37 -21.52
C ASP A 332 -32.11 -17.82 -21.75
N GLU A 333 -32.04 -18.25 -23.00
CA GLU A 333 -32.40 -19.61 -23.40
C GLU A 333 -31.38 -20.65 -22.88
N ASN A 334 -30.15 -20.22 -22.57
CA ASN A 334 -29.09 -21.09 -22.06
C ASN A 334 -28.95 -21.08 -20.54
N ASP A 335 -29.36 -20.00 -19.87
CA ASP A 335 -29.38 -19.90 -18.40
C ASP A 335 -30.68 -19.22 -17.91
N PRO A 336 -31.63 -19.99 -17.39
CA PRO A 336 -32.92 -19.44 -17.00
C PRO A 336 -32.84 -18.50 -15.79
N ASN A 337 -31.69 -18.40 -15.10
CA ASN A 337 -31.47 -17.43 -14.01
C ASN A 337 -31.10 -16.03 -14.51
N VAL A 338 -30.93 -15.86 -15.82
CA VAL A 338 -30.43 -14.65 -16.45
C VAL A 338 -31.51 -14.03 -17.31
N ILE A 339 -31.70 -12.72 -17.18
CA ILE A 339 -32.48 -11.88 -18.09
C ILE A 339 -31.50 -11.26 -19.09
N ILE A 340 -31.77 -11.43 -20.38
CA ILE A 340 -31.12 -10.71 -21.47
C ILE A 340 -31.95 -9.48 -21.82
N ILE A 341 -31.36 -8.31 -21.61
CA ILE A 341 -31.91 -7.02 -22.03
C ILE A 341 -31.25 -6.65 -23.35
N THR A 342 -32.02 -6.62 -24.42
CA THR A 342 -31.60 -6.10 -25.73
C THR A 342 -32.04 -4.65 -25.84
N PHE A 343 -31.13 -3.75 -26.18
CA PHE A 343 -31.38 -2.32 -26.21
C PHE A 343 -30.56 -1.63 -27.29
N GLU A 344 -31.09 -0.53 -27.82
CA GLU A 344 -30.44 0.34 -28.78
C GLU A 344 -29.94 1.61 -28.09
N VAL A 345 -28.66 1.93 -28.21
CA VAL A 345 -28.09 3.20 -27.74
C VAL A 345 -26.86 3.57 -28.56
N VAL A 346 -26.68 4.86 -28.84
CA VAL A 346 -25.47 5.36 -29.51
C VAL A 346 -24.48 5.81 -28.45
N THR A 347 -23.28 5.23 -28.42
CA THR A 347 -22.23 5.52 -27.43
C THR A 347 -20.90 5.86 -28.11
N GLY A 348 -19.98 6.46 -27.37
CA GLY A 348 -18.71 6.93 -27.88
C GLY A 348 -18.83 8.26 -28.61
N PHE A 349 -17.94 8.50 -29.56
CA PHE A 349 -17.80 9.81 -30.21
C PHE A 349 -19.12 10.35 -30.81
N GLU A 350 -19.90 9.50 -31.49
CA GLU A 350 -21.17 9.87 -32.14
C GLU A 350 -22.39 9.88 -31.19
N GLY A 351 -22.21 9.63 -29.89
CA GLY A 351 -23.31 9.47 -28.93
C GLY A 351 -22.94 9.81 -27.50
N ALA A 352 -23.44 9.02 -26.54
CA ALA A 352 -23.23 9.20 -25.11
C ALA A 352 -21.81 8.80 -24.66
N ASP A 353 -21.26 9.51 -23.68
CA ASP A 353 -20.01 9.12 -23.01
C ASP A 353 -20.22 7.96 -22.06
N LEU A 354 -21.41 7.91 -21.47
CA LEU A 354 -21.81 6.94 -20.48
C LEU A 354 -23.22 6.47 -20.82
N ALA A 355 -23.43 5.17 -20.96
CA ALA A 355 -24.77 4.60 -20.99
C ALA A 355 -24.89 3.58 -19.85
N THR A 356 -26.04 3.56 -19.17
CA THR A 356 -26.34 2.57 -18.14
C THR A 356 -27.70 1.95 -18.39
N ILE A 357 -27.91 0.74 -17.88
CA ILE A 357 -29.25 0.17 -17.72
C ILE A 357 -29.60 0.23 -16.25
N GLU A 358 -30.56 1.08 -15.89
CA GLU A 358 -31.14 1.09 -14.57
C GLU A 358 -32.14 -0.06 -14.44
N ILE A 359 -31.96 -0.87 -13.40
CA ILE A 359 -32.89 -1.91 -13.00
C ILE A 359 -33.71 -1.38 -11.83
N LEU A 360 -35.02 -1.39 -11.98
CA LEU A 360 -35.98 -0.79 -11.07
C LEU A 360 -36.95 -1.86 -10.55
N ASP A 361 -37.43 -1.70 -9.31
CA ASP A 361 -38.46 -2.55 -8.72
C ASP A 361 -39.87 -2.22 -9.26
N GLU A 362 -40.89 -2.87 -8.70
CA GLU A 362 -42.29 -2.64 -9.09
C GLU A 362 -42.79 -1.23 -8.76
N GLN A 363 -42.22 -0.58 -7.74
CA GLN A 363 -42.52 0.79 -7.32
C GLN A 363 -41.64 1.83 -8.02
N LEU A 364 -40.81 1.42 -8.98
CA LEU A 364 -39.85 2.23 -9.73
C LEU A 364 -38.69 2.79 -8.89
N ASN A 365 -38.34 2.14 -7.78
CA ASN A 365 -37.10 2.45 -7.06
C ASN A 365 -35.92 1.73 -7.72
N LYS A 366 -34.75 2.39 -7.76
CA LYS A 366 -33.52 1.84 -8.33
C LYS A 366 -32.99 0.69 -7.47
N LEU A 367 -32.93 -0.50 -8.06
CA LEU A 367 -32.37 -1.72 -7.45
C LEU A 367 -30.91 -1.91 -7.80
N ASP A 368 -30.55 -1.65 -9.05
CA ASP A 368 -29.21 -1.89 -9.59
C ASP A 368 -28.98 -1.05 -10.85
N GLU A 369 -27.74 -0.98 -11.32
CA GLU A 369 -27.36 -0.29 -12.54
C GLU A 369 -26.23 -1.03 -13.26
N ILE A 370 -26.45 -1.39 -14.52
CA ILE A 370 -25.43 -2.01 -15.36
C ILE A 370 -24.78 -0.93 -16.22
N LEU A 371 -23.48 -0.76 -16.05
CA LEU A 371 -22.69 0.08 -16.95
C LEU A 371 -22.63 -0.54 -18.34
N VAL A 372 -22.98 0.26 -19.36
CA VAL A 372 -22.87 -0.13 -20.75
C VAL A 372 -21.69 0.60 -21.39
N GLY A 373 -20.63 -0.13 -21.72
CA GLY A 373 -19.43 0.42 -22.36
C GLY A 373 -19.70 1.05 -23.74
N SER A 374 -18.69 1.59 -24.40
CA SER A 374 -18.82 2.13 -25.77
C SER A 374 -18.78 1.02 -26.83
N SER A 375 -19.66 1.07 -27.84
CA SER A 375 -19.61 0.14 -29.00
C SER A 375 -20.09 0.81 -30.29
N LYS A 376 -19.58 0.35 -31.44
CA LYS A 376 -20.09 0.71 -32.78
C LYS A 376 -21.46 0.07 -33.06
N GLU A 377 -21.79 -1.04 -32.41
CA GLU A 377 -23.09 -1.69 -32.50
C GLU A 377 -24.11 -0.92 -31.67
N ARG A 378 -25.18 -0.44 -32.34
CA ARG A 378 -26.24 0.33 -31.67
C ARG A 378 -27.13 -0.58 -30.84
N ILE A 379 -27.54 -1.72 -31.40
CA ILE A 379 -28.35 -2.74 -30.72
C ILE A 379 -27.41 -3.70 -30.00
N ARG A 380 -27.59 -3.83 -28.70
CA ARG A 380 -26.70 -4.57 -27.79
C ARG A 380 -27.49 -5.35 -26.78
N GLN A 381 -26.81 -6.30 -26.15
CA GLN A 381 -27.39 -7.14 -25.12
C GLN A 381 -26.55 -7.06 -23.85
N VAL A 382 -27.21 -6.98 -22.70
CA VAL A 382 -26.59 -7.22 -21.39
C VAL A 382 -27.41 -8.25 -20.63
N SER A 383 -26.72 -9.00 -19.78
CA SER A 383 -27.32 -9.96 -18.87
C SER A 383 -27.52 -9.34 -17.49
N TYR A 384 -28.66 -9.59 -16.88
CA TYR A 384 -28.93 -9.29 -15.47
C TYR A 384 -29.41 -10.57 -14.77
N SER A 385 -28.93 -10.86 -13.56
CA SER A 385 -29.33 -12.03 -12.77
C SER A 385 -30.12 -11.58 -11.54
N PRO A 386 -31.46 -11.54 -11.61
CA PRO A 386 -32.28 -11.14 -10.48
C PRO A 386 -32.09 -12.07 -9.29
N LYS A 387 -32.09 -11.50 -8.08
CA LYS A 387 -31.95 -12.28 -6.83
C LYS A 387 -33.26 -12.91 -6.34
N ARG A 388 -34.40 -12.48 -6.89
CA ARG A 388 -35.77 -12.94 -6.57
C ARG A 388 -36.65 -12.84 -7.80
N SER A 389 -37.75 -13.58 -7.80
CA SER A 389 -38.89 -13.41 -8.70
C SER A 389 -39.57 -12.07 -8.44
N GLY A 390 -40.18 -11.52 -9.48
CA GLY A 390 -40.92 -10.27 -9.37
C GLY A 390 -41.06 -9.55 -10.70
N THR A 391 -41.74 -8.42 -10.63
CA THR A 391 -41.81 -7.47 -11.75
C THR A 391 -40.59 -6.56 -11.68
N TYR A 392 -39.81 -6.56 -12.76
CA TYR A 392 -38.67 -5.67 -12.97
C TYR A 392 -38.99 -4.66 -14.06
N HIS A 393 -38.44 -3.47 -13.89
CA HIS A 393 -38.53 -2.39 -14.85
C HIS A 393 -37.11 -2.03 -15.30
N PHE A 394 -36.90 -1.91 -16.60
CA PHE A 394 -35.60 -1.59 -17.18
C PHE A 394 -35.66 -0.25 -17.89
N LYS A 395 -34.64 0.58 -17.70
CA LYS A 395 -34.50 1.88 -18.36
C LYS A 395 -33.06 2.07 -18.80
N VAL A 396 -32.83 2.45 -20.05
CA VAL A 396 -31.49 2.80 -20.53
C VAL A 396 -31.29 4.30 -20.36
N VAL A 397 -30.21 4.70 -19.69
CA VAL A 397 -29.88 6.11 -19.43
C VAL A 397 -28.57 6.44 -20.13
N ALA A 398 -28.62 7.34 -21.09
CA ALA A 398 -27.47 7.83 -21.84
C ALA A 398 -27.08 9.24 -21.36
N ARG A 399 -25.81 9.42 -20.97
CA ARG A 399 -25.25 10.67 -20.42
C ARG A 399 -24.03 11.10 -21.23
N ARG A 400 -23.88 12.42 -21.40
CA ARG A 400 -22.70 13.06 -21.99
C ARG A 400 -22.05 13.92 -20.92
N THR A 401 -20.73 13.96 -20.86
CA THR A 401 -20.00 14.67 -19.79
C THR A 401 -20.12 16.19 -19.93
N ASP A 402 -20.41 16.67 -21.14
CA ASP A 402 -20.62 18.06 -21.53
C ASP A 402 -22.11 18.48 -21.57
N GLU A 403 -23.04 17.64 -21.12
CA GLU A 403 -24.49 17.88 -21.18
C GLU A 403 -25.14 17.68 -19.79
N GLU A 404 -26.00 18.61 -19.36
CA GLU A 404 -26.66 18.54 -18.05
C GLU A 404 -27.78 17.47 -17.97
N LEU A 405 -28.43 17.19 -19.11
CA LEU A 405 -29.60 16.29 -19.17
C LEU A 405 -29.25 14.96 -19.84
N SER A 406 -29.65 13.86 -19.20
CA SER A 406 -29.57 12.52 -19.79
C SER A 406 -30.67 12.28 -20.83
N LYS A 407 -30.44 11.32 -21.73
CA LYS A 407 -31.47 10.73 -22.59
C LYS A 407 -31.85 9.36 -22.07
N ASP A 408 -33.13 9.23 -21.73
CA ASP A 408 -33.67 8.03 -21.08
C ASP A 408 -34.60 7.29 -22.05
N SER A 409 -34.54 5.96 -22.05
CA SER A 409 -35.52 5.15 -22.79
C SER A 409 -36.88 5.16 -22.10
N GLU A 410 -37.92 4.70 -22.80
CA GLU A 410 -39.13 4.25 -22.12
C GLU A 410 -38.80 3.09 -21.17
N ILE A 411 -39.55 3.01 -20.07
CA ILE A 411 -39.39 1.95 -19.07
C ILE A 411 -40.05 0.67 -19.59
N GLN A 412 -39.26 -0.38 -19.75
CA GLN A 412 -39.77 -1.69 -20.14
C GLN A 412 -40.05 -2.55 -18.91
N LYS A 413 -41.32 -2.92 -18.72
CA LYS A 413 -41.75 -3.89 -17.70
C LYS A 413 -41.46 -5.32 -18.17
N PHE A 414 -40.95 -6.15 -17.26
CA PHE A 414 -40.73 -7.58 -17.47
C PHE A 414 -40.96 -8.35 -16.18
N SER A 415 -41.73 -9.44 -16.24
CA SER A 415 -41.94 -10.33 -15.10
C SER A 415 -40.96 -11.48 -15.16
N PHE A 416 -40.18 -11.63 -14.10
CA PHE A 416 -39.19 -12.69 -13.98
C PHE A 416 -39.58 -13.67 -12.88
N LEU A 417 -39.39 -14.96 -13.17
CA LEU A 417 -39.53 -16.05 -12.22
C LEU A 417 -38.16 -16.71 -12.06
N LEU A 418 -37.53 -16.54 -10.90
CA LEU A 418 -36.24 -17.14 -10.58
C LEU A 418 -36.36 -18.67 -10.64
N PRO A 419 -35.57 -19.40 -11.43
CA PRO A 419 -35.64 -20.85 -11.45
C PRO A 419 -35.35 -21.44 -10.07
N LEU A 420 -36.12 -22.47 -9.70
CA LEU A 420 -35.86 -23.20 -8.47
C LEU A 420 -34.59 -24.05 -8.64
N SER A 421 -33.61 -23.90 -7.77
CA SER A 421 -32.36 -24.67 -7.84
C SER A 421 -32.43 -25.98 -7.05
N ALA A 422 -31.67 -27.00 -7.46
CA ALA A 422 -31.52 -28.21 -6.65
C ALA A 422 -30.82 -27.89 -5.33
N PRO A 423 -31.35 -28.31 -4.17
CA PRO A 423 -30.66 -28.17 -2.89
C PRO A 423 -29.35 -28.95 -2.88
N LYS A 424 -28.25 -28.35 -2.38
CA LYS A 424 -27.00 -29.09 -2.11
C LYS A 424 -27.15 -29.81 -0.79
N VAL A 425 -27.20 -31.14 -0.83
CA VAL A 425 -27.51 -31.98 0.33
C VAL A 425 -26.22 -32.48 0.99
N GLU A 426 -26.12 -32.34 2.31
CA GLU A 426 -25.10 -32.91 3.18
C GLU A 426 -25.78 -33.83 4.20
N ALA A 427 -25.11 -34.90 4.64
CA ALA A 427 -25.65 -35.78 5.66
C ALA A 427 -24.56 -36.28 6.60
N TYR A 428 -24.89 -36.27 7.89
CA TYR A 428 -24.02 -36.66 8.99
C TYR A 428 -24.70 -37.69 9.87
N THR A 429 -24.00 -38.78 10.15
CA THR A 429 -24.44 -39.80 11.11
C THR A 429 -24.56 -39.17 12.49
N ARG A 430 -25.68 -39.41 13.17
CA ARG A 430 -25.97 -38.99 14.54
C ARG A 430 -26.26 -40.20 15.41
N LYS A 431 -26.42 -39.98 16.71
CA LYS A 431 -26.81 -41.03 17.68
C LYS A 431 -28.07 -41.78 17.23
N ASN A 432 -28.25 -42.99 17.75
CA ASN A 432 -29.40 -43.86 17.49
C ASN A 432 -29.58 -44.20 16.00
N ASN A 433 -28.47 -44.41 15.28
CA ASN A 433 -28.44 -44.77 13.86
C ASN A 433 -29.30 -43.83 13.00
N SER A 434 -29.11 -42.52 13.17
CA SER A 434 -29.84 -41.51 12.41
C SER A 434 -28.91 -40.71 11.51
N LEU A 435 -29.45 -40.09 10.46
CA LEU A 435 -28.75 -39.12 9.62
C LEU A 435 -29.37 -37.75 9.83
N LEU A 436 -28.59 -36.77 10.31
CA LEU A 436 -28.93 -35.37 10.14
C LEU A 436 -28.63 -35.00 8.69
N VAL A 437 -29.68 -34.74 7.93
CA VAL A 437 -29.61 -34.26 6.56
C VAL A 437 -29.79 -32.76 6.58
N GLU A 438 -28.82 -32.04 6.05
CA GLU A 438 -28.83 -30.59 5.89
C GLU A 438 -28.77 -30.26 4.40
N TRP A 439 -29.29 -29.10 4.02
CA TRP A 439 -29.11 -28.63 2.65
C TRP A 439 -28.95 -27.12 2.58
N SER A 440 -28.38 -26.66 1.47
CA SER A 440 -28.38 -25.24 1.14
C SER A 440 -29.80 -24.74 0.97
N GLU A 441 -30.13 -23.60 1.58
CA GLU A 441 -31.38 -22.89 1.31
C GLU A 441 -31.52 -22.63 -0.20
N VAL A 442 -32.66 -23.05 -0.76
CA VAL A 442 -33.07 -22.78 -2.12
C VAL A 442 -33.95 -21.55 -2.10
N LYS A 443 -33.52 -20.50 -2.80
CA LYS A 443 -34.25 -19.22 -2.85
C LYS A 443 -35.66 -19.46 -3.39
N GLU A 444 -36.64 -18.89 -2.66
CA GLU A 444 -38.07 -18.96 -2.97
C GLU A 444 -38.71 -20.34 -2.92
N ALA A 445 -38.00 -21.35 -2.40
CA ALA A 445 -38.67 -22.57 -1.99
C ALA A 445 -39.65 -22.25 -0.86
N GLU A 446 -40.93 -22.57 -1.07
CA GLU A 446 -41.97 -22.44 -0.06
C GLU A 446 -41.87 -23.55 0.98
N LYS A 447 -41.39 -24.73 0.54
CA LYS A 447 -41.20 -25.91 1.37
C LYS A 447 -40.20 -26.91 0.77
N TYR A 448 -39.80 -27.88 1.57
CA TYR A 448 -38.98 -29.02 1.17
C TYR A 448 -39.67 -30.35 1.49
N ILE A 449 -39.41 -31.33 0.63
CA ILE A 449 -39.80 -32.73 0.80
C ILE A 449 -38.51 -33.55 0.93
N VAL A 450 -38.40 -34.37 1.97
CA VAL A 450 -37.24 -35.25 2.15
C VAL A 450 -37.69 -36.70 2.05
N GLU A 451 -37.01 -37.44 1.21
CA GLU A 451 -37.22 -38.84 0.98
C GLU A 451 -35.89 -39.59 1.00
N PHE A 452 -35.92 -40.87 1.34
CA PHE A 452 -34.73 -41.71 1.35
C PHE A 452 -35.04 -43.14 0.92
N LYS A 453 -34.04 -43.86 0.43
CA LYS A 453 -34.11 -45.32 0.20
C LYS A 453 -32.78 -45.96 0.54
N ARG A 454 -32.80 -47.25 0.87
CA ARG A 454 -31.56 -48.04 0.89
C ARG A 454 -31.00 -48.12 -0.54
N ALA A 455 -29.68 -48.11 -0.71
CA ALA A 455 -29.06 -48.04 -2.04
C ALA A 455 -29.45 -49.22 -2.97
N ASP A 456 -29.82 -50.36 -2.39
CA ASP A 456 -30.31 -51.58 -3.05
C ASP A 456 -31.85 -51.70 -3.11
N GLU A 457 -32.60 -50.72 -2.59
CA GLU A 457 -34.06 -50.62 -2.76
C GLU A 457 -34.42 -49.76 -3.99
N ASP A 458 -35.51 -50.08 -4.68
CA ASP A 458 -35.94 -49.38 -5.90
C ASP A 458 -36.80 -48.13 -5.64
N SER A 459 -37.39 -47.98 -4.45
CA SER A 459 -38.38 -46.93 -4.15
C SER A 459 -37.99 -46.07 -2.94
N PHE A 460 -38.22 -44.76 -3.06
CA PHE A 460 -38.03 -43.77 -2.00
C PHE A 460 -39.19 -43.80 -0.99
N LYS A 461 -38.85 -43.71 0.30
CA LYS A 461 -39.77 -43.57 1.43
C LYS A 461 -39.77 -42.11 1.89
N LEU A 462 -40.96 -41.57 2.16
CA LEU A 462 -41.12 -40.21 2.66
C LEU A 462 -40.64 -40.10 4.12
N VAL A 463 -39.78 -39.12 4.39
CA VAL A 463 -39.36 -38.75 5.75
C VAL A 463 -40.23 -37.61 6.26
N ALA A 464 -40.30 -36.53 5.47
CA ALA A 464 -41.06 -35.33 5.81
C ALA A 464 -41.53 -34.59 4.56
N ASP A 465 -42.72 -33.99 4.65
CA ASP A 465 -43.30 -33.09 3.65
C ASP A 465 -43.67 -31.78 4.34
N ASN A 466 -43.62 -30.67 3.59
CA ASN A 466 -43.87 -29.30 4.06
C ASN A 466 -42.84 -28.75 5.07
N LEU A 467 -41.57 -29.13 4.95
CA LEU A 467 -40.51 -28.53 5.78
C LEU A 467 -40.19 -27.11 5.32
N THR A 468 -40.12 -26.15 6.24
CA THR A 468 -39.62 -24.79 5.98
C THR A 468 -38.19 -24.57 6.49
N THR A 469 -37.66 -25.53 7.25
CA THR A 469 -36.26 -25.58 7.67
C THR A 469 -35.38 -26.19 6.59
N THR A 470 -34.07 -25.97 6.68
CA THR A 470 -33.06 -26.54 5.75
C THR A 470 -32.34 -27.76 6.30
N PHE A 471 -32.99 -28.47 7.21
CA PHE A 471 -32.49 -29.70 7.80
C PHE A 471 -33.64 -30.61 8.23
N CYS A 472 -33.36 -31.92 8.30
CA CYS A 472 -34.21 -32.91 8.94
C CYS A 472 -33.38 -34.11 9.44
N THR A 473 -33.94 -34.90 10.34
CA THR A 473 -33.30 -36.13 10.82
C THR A 473 -34.04 -37.35 10.27
N ILE A 474 -33.31 -38.29 9.66
CA ILE A 474 -33.80 -39.60 9.26
C ILE A 474 -33.41 -40.59 10.35
N THR A 475 -34.36 -41.29 10.97
CA THR A 475 -34.12 -42.21 12.10
C THR A 475 -34.17 -43.68 11.69
N ASP A 476 -33.83 -44.58 12.64
CA ASP A 476 -34.01 -46.03 12.52
C ASP A 476 -33.24 -46.66 11.34
N LEU A 477 -32.09 -46.10 11.00
CA LEU A 477 -31.24 -46.61 9.93
C LEU A 477 -30.34 -47.75 10.44
N ILE A 478 -29.75 -48.47 9.49
CA ILE A 478 -28.84 -49.59 9.78
C ILE A 478 -27.40 -49.09 9.62
N PRO A 479 -26.53 -49.24 10.64
CA PRO A 479 -25.10 -48.94 10.52
C PRO A 479 -24.44 -49.70 9.37
N ASN A 480 -23.44 -49.09 8.74
CA ASN A 480 -22.69 -49.60 7.60
C ASN A 480 -23.49 -49.84 6.30
N VAL A 481 -24.71 -49.31 6.20
CA VAL A 481 -25.54 -49.39 5.00
C VAL A 481 -25.59 -48.04 4.28
N GLU A 482 -25.57 -48.07 2.95
CA GLU A 482 -25.72 -46.87 2.11
C GLU A 482 -27.19 -46.53 1.85
N TYR A 483 -27.50 -45.23 1.93
CA TYR A 483 -28.81 -44.68 1.59
C TYR A 483 -28.66 -43.59 0.55
N ASP A 484 -29.60 -43.57 -0.40
CA ASP A 484 -29.82 -42.44 -1.30
C ASP A 484 -30.83 -41.52 -0.64
N ILE A 485 -30.45 -40.25 -0.46
CA ILE A 485 -31.26 -39.19 0.11
C ILE A 485 -31.65 -38.26 -1.01
N LYS A 486 -32.93 -37.90 -1.08
CA LYS A 486 -33.50 -36.96 -2.03
C LYS A 486 -34.17 -35.84 -1.26
N VAL A 487 -33.69 -34.61 -1.45
CA VAL A 487 -34.33 -33.40 -0.92
C VAL A 487 -34.91 -32.63 -2.09
N THR A 488 -36.21 -32.39 -2.07
CA THR A 488 -36.94 -31.69 -3.14
C THR A 488 -37.37 -30.33 -2.62
N ALA A 489 -36.85 -29.26 -3.21
CA ALA A 489 -37.36 -27.91 -3.01
C ALA A 489 -38.65 -27.75 -3.83
N VAL A 490 -39.67 -27.11 -3.27
CA VAL A 490 -40.98 -26.91 -3.92
C VAL A 490 -41.40 -25.44 -3.83
N ARG A 491 -41.92 -24.91 -4.94
CA ARG A 491 -42.55 -23.59 -5.03
C ARG A 491 -43.79 -23.69 -5.93
N GLY A 492 -45.00 -23.59 -5.38
CA GLY A 492 -46.22 -23.87 -6.12
C GLY A 492 -46.23 -25.28 -6.74
N GLU A 493 -46.42 -25.37 -8.07
CA GLU A 493 -46.35 -26.64 -8.83
C GLU A 493 -44.91 -27.04 -9.24
N GLN A 494 -43.91 -26.17 -9.05
CA GLN A 494 -42.52 -26.47 -9.41
C GLN A 494 -41.80 -27.24 -8.29
N ALA A 495 -41.03 -28.26 -8.68
CA ALA A 495 -40.24 -29.07 -7.75
C ALA A 495 -38.88 -29.43 -8.36
N VAL A 496 -37.79 -29.25 -7.61
CA VAL A 496 -36.43 -29.60 -8.03
C VAL A 496 -35.70 -30.34 -6.92
N SER A 497 -35.10 -31.49 -7.25
CA SER A 497 -34.49 -32.39 -6.28
C SER A 497 -32.96 -32.36 -6.30
N GLY A 498 -32.35 -32.35 -5.12
CA GLY A 498 -30.95 -32.63 -4.86
C GLY A 498 -30.79 -34.03 -4.28
N TYR A 499 -29.66 -34.67 -4.57
CA TYR A 499 -29.40 -36.06 -4.17
C TYR A 499 -28.07 -36.17 -3.44
N LEU A 500 -28.02 -37.05 -2.45
CA LEU A 500 -26.79 -37.46 -1.77
C LEU A 500 -26.84 -38.95 -1.47
N ARG A 501 -25.77 -39.67 -1.82
CA ARG A 501 -25.55 -41.03 -1.32
C ARG A 501 -24.70 -40.95 -0.06
N LYS A 502 -25.18 -41.54 1.04
CA LYS A 502 -24.49 -41.54 2.34
C LYS A 502 -24.49 -42.93 2.95
N LYS A 503 -23.32 -43.43 3.33
CA LYS A 503 -23.16 -44.58 4.22
C LYS A 503 -23.36 -44.14 5.66
N VAL A 504 -24.26 -44.80 6.40
CA VAL A 504 -24.46 -44.55 7.84
C VAL A 504 -23.26 -45.13 8.58
N ALA A 505 -22.51 -44.28 9.28
CA ALA A 505 -21.37 -44.71 10.07
C ALA A 505 -21.82 -45.45 11.35
N GLU A 506 -20.91 -46.15 12.01
CA GLU A 506 -21.18 -46.78 13.31
C GLU A 506 -21.19 -45.75 14.46
N THR A 507 -20.54 -44.60 14.26
CA THR A 507 -20.40 -43.53 15.24
C THR A 507 -20.89 -42.20 14.69
N GLU A 508 -21.22 -41.27 15.59
CA GLU A 508 -21.64 -39.92 15.22
C GLU A 508 -20.52 -39.17 14.48
N GLU A 509 -20.87 -38.49 13.40
CA GLU A 509 -19.97 -37.71 12.57
C GLU A 509 -20.00 -36.23 12.95
N ARG A 510 -18.82 -35.60 12.97
CA ARG A 510 -18.65 -34.18 13.32
C ARG A 510 -18.46 -33.32 12.07
N LYS A 511 -19.11 -32.15 12.05
CA LYS A 511 -19.01 -31.18 10.96
C LYS A 511 -17.78 -30.27 11.16
N TRP A 512 -16.89 -30.29 10.18
CA TRP A 512 -15.72 -29.42 10.12
C TRP A 512 -15.89 -28.33 9.05
N LYS A 513 -15.31 -27.15 9.28
CA LYS A 513 -15.43 -25.95 8.45
C LYS A 513 -14.05 -25.32 8.27
N PHE A 514 -13.78 -24.74 7.10
CA PHE A 514 -12.59 -23.93 6.86
C PHE A 514 -12.96 -22.45 6.85
N ILE A 515 -12.10 -21.63 7.46
CA ILE A 515 -12.18 -20.17 7.38
C ILE A 515 -10.78 -19.57 7.33
N ARG A 516 -10.63 -18.47 6.58
CA ARG A 516 -9.50 -17.56 6.70
C ARG A 516 -9.99 -16.19 7.13
N PHE A 517 -9.29 -15.57 8.07
CA PHE A 517 -9.58 -14.21 8.52
C PHE A 517 -8.37 -13.63 9.25
N GLY A 518 -8.40 -12.32 9.44
CA GLY A 518 -7.43 -11.59 10.24
C GLY A 518 -6.30 -11.00 9.39
N GLN A 519 -5.49 -10.15 10.01
CA GLN A 519 -4.50 -9.34 9.30
C GLN A 519 -3.61 -10.16 8.36
N THR A 520 -3.37 -9.59 7.18
CA THR A 520 -2.45 -10.13 6.17
C THR A 520 -2.83 -11.51 5.63
N THR A 521 -4.10 -11.93 5.77
CA THR A 521 -4.59 -13.17 5.15
C THR A 521 -5.14 -12.94 3.74
N TYR A 522 -4.96 -13.89 2.84
CA TYR A 522 -5.43 -13.80 1.44
C TYR A 522 -5.84 -15.19 0.93
N ASP A 523 -6.73 -15.27 -0.06
CA ASP A 523 -7.19 -16.57 -0.60
C ASP A 523 -6.04 -17.44 -1.15
N ASP A 524 -5.03 -16.79 -1.72
CA ASP A 524 -3.89 -17.48 -2.32
C ASP A 524 -2.90 -18.02 -1.27
N THR A 525 -2.67 -17.28 -0.18
CA THR A 525 -1.74 -17.68 0.88
C THR A 525 -2.37 -18.48 2.00
N ASN A 526 -3.66 -18.26 2.30
CA ASN A 526 -4.39 -18.82 3.43
C ASN A 526 -5.51 -19.73 2.95
N ARG A 527 -5.18 -21.01 2.77
CA ARG A 527 -6.08 -22.00 2.18
C ARG A 527 -5.90 -23.37 2.83
N ILE A 528 -6.87 -24.24 2.59
CA ILE A 528 -6.84 -25.66 2.92
C ILE A 528 -6.79 -26.48 1.63
N GLU A 529 -6.08 -27.60 1.67
CA GLU A 529 -6.08 -28.65 0.66
C GLU A 529 -6.45 -29.97 1.32
N PHE A 530 -7.38 -30.72 0.73
CA PHE A 530 -7.74 -32.08 1.16
C PHE A 530 -6.99 -33.06 0.25
N LEU A 531 -6.13 -33.89 0.84
CA LEU A 531 -5.31 -34.84 0.09
C LEU A 531 -6.06 -36.17 -0.10
N GLU A 532 -5.69 -36.94 -1.12
CA GLU A 532 -6.35 -38.19 -1.50
C GLU A 532 -6.29 -39.27 -0.39
N ASP A 533 -5.29 -39.20 0.48
CA ASP A 533 -5.10 -40.10 1.63
C ASP A 533 -5.94 -39.71 2.85
N GLY A 534 -6.75 -38.65 2.75
CA GLY A 534 -7.59 -38.13 3.82
C GLY A 534 -6.87 -37.17 4.78
N SER A 535 -5.60 -36.86 4.55
CA SER A 535 -4.89 -35.82 5.29
C SER A 535 -5.28 -34.41 4.80
N ILE A 536 -5.04 -33.41 5.63
CA ILE A 536 -5.32 -32.00 5.31
C ILE A 536 -4.04 -31.19 5.32
N ARG A 537 -3.87 -30.29 4.35
CA ARG A 537 -2.75 -29.35 4.32
C ARG A 537 -3.25 -27.93 4.51
N LEU A 538 -2.68 -27.22 5.48
CA LEU A 538 -2.95 -25.81 5.73
C LEU A 538 -1.79 -24.95 5.25
N HIS A 539 -2.11 -23.94 4.46
CA HIS A 539 -1.14 -22.97 3.96
C HIS A 539 -1.31 -21.62 4.64
N ALA A 540 -0.19 -20.96 4.93
CA ALA A 540 -0.12 -19.58 5.40
C ALA A 540 0.99 -18.77 4.69
N CYS A 541 1.38 -19.20 3.49
CA CYS A 541 2.32 -18.50 2.62
C CYS A 541 2.38 -19.09 1.20
N ILE A 542 3.13 -18.40 0.35
CA ILE A 542 3.71 -18.92 -0.88
C ILE A 542 5.23 -18.80 -0.74
N TYR A 543 5.96 -19.88 -0.99
CA TYR A 543 7.42 -19.94 -0.94
C TYR A 543 7.95 -20.65 -2.19
N ASP A 544 9.18 -20.35 -2.56
CA ASP A 544 9.89 -21.09 -3.60
C ASP A 544 10.50 -22.35 -2.96
N PRO A 545 10.07 -23.56 -3.38
CA PRO A 545 10.56 -24.80 -2.79
C PRO A 545 12.05 -25.09 -3.08
N ASN A 546 12.66 -24.44 -4.07
CA ASN A 546 14.07 -24.64 -4.40
C ASN A 546 15.00 -23.77 -3.55
N THR A 547 14.62 -22.51 -3.33
CA THR A 547 15.44 -21.53 -2.60
C THR A 547 15.03 -21.38 -1.13
N LEU A 548 13.87 -21.91 -0.75
CA LEU A 548 13.21 -21.69 0.53
C LEU A 548 12.94 -20.20 0.85
N GLN A 549 13.00 -19.34 -0.17
CA GLN A 549 12.67 -17.94 -0.02
C GLN A 549 11.15 -17.77 -0.03
N ILE A 550 10.66 -16.94 0.90
CA ILE A 550 9.25 -16.61 0.95
C ILE A 550 8.90 -15.61 -0.15
N VAL A 551 7.90 -15.95 -0.97
CA VAL A 551 7.39 -15.08 -2.03
C VAL A 551 6.31 -14.16 -1.45
N LYS A 552 5.41 -14.72 -0.63
CA LYS A 552 4.33 -13.96 0.00
C LYS A 552 3.95 -14.57 1.35
N LYS A 553 3.93 -13.75 2.38
CA LYS A 553 3.45 -14.10 3.73
C LYS A 553 1.92 -14.07 3.78
N GLY A 554 1.32 -14.99 4.53
CA GLY A 554 -0.13 -15.06 4.75
C GLY A 554 -0.47 -15.19 6.24
N GLY A 555 -1.09 -14.17 6.81
CA GLY A 555 -1.48 -14.16 8.22
C GLY A 555 -0.35 -13.79 9.18
N LYS A 556 -0.62 -13.97 10.49
CA LYS A 556 0.29 -13.76 11.62
C LYS A 556 -0.32 -14.32 12.91
N PHE A 557 0.49 -14.93 13.76
CA PHE A 557 0.18 -15.11 15.17
C PHE A 557 0.70 -13.92 15.97
N THR A 558 -0.14 -13.34 16.84
CA THR A 558 0.29 -12.29 17.78
C THR A 558 -0.13 -12.63 19.21
N ASP A 559 -0.04 -11.65 20.11
CA ASP A 559 -0.41 -11.83 21.51
C ASP A 559 -1.94 -11.93 21.69
N PHE A 560 -2.71 -11.08 21.00
CA PHE A 560 -4.17 -10.95 21.21
C PHE A 560 -5.02 -11.09 19.94
N PHE A 561 -4.42 -10.99 18.77
CA PHE A 561 -5.11 -11.10 17.48
C PHE A 561 -4.38 -12.00 16.51
N ASP A 562 -5.14 -12.63 15.62
CA ASP A 562 -4.57 -13.61 14.69
C ASP A 562 -5.02 -13.33 13.27
N GLY A 563 -4.12 -13.55 12.31
CA GLY A 563 -4.43 -13.79 10.91
C GLY A 563 -4.08 -15.24 10.58
N ILE A 564 -5.08 -16.08 10.33
CA ILE A 564 -4.90 -17.54 10.25
C ILE A 564 -5.70 -18.18 9.12
N SER A 565 -5.16 -19.32 8.66
CA SER A 565 -5.94 -20.38 8.02
C SER A 565 -6.44 -21.31 9.13
N PHE A 566 -7.76 -21.49 9.26
CA PHE A 566 -8.35 -22.21 10.39
C PHE A 566 -9.36 -23.26 9.92
N TYR A 567 -9.11 -24.53 10.25
CA TYR A 567 -10.02 -25.65 9.98
C TYR A 567 -10.56 -26.21 11.29
N TYR A 568 -11.86 -26.04 11.54
CA TYR A 568 -12.43 -26.11 12.88
C TYR A 568 -13.80 -26.79 12.94
N THR A 569 -14.22 -27.13 14.14
CA THR A 569 -15.57 -27.59 14.50
C THR A 569 -16.10 -26.74 15.66
N GLU A 570 -17.42 -26.63 15.75
CA GLU A 570 -18.12 -26.02 16.90
C GLU A 570 -18.27 -27.03 18.03
N VAL A 571 -18.16 -26.56 19.27
CA VAL A 571 -18.38 -27.33 20.51
C VAL A 571 -19.20 -26.49 21.46
N ASN A 572 -20.24 -27.08 22.06
CA ASN A 572 -20.95 -26.49 23.19
C ASN A 572 -20.14 -26.78 24.47
N PRO A 573 -19.52 -25.77 25.10
CA PRO A 573 -18.62 -25.99 26.23
C PRO A 573 -19.34 -26.55 27.48
N TYR A 574 -20.66 -26.44 27.58
CA TYR A 574 -21.46 -26.93 28.71
C TYR A 574 -21.97 -28.35 28.56
N GLU A 575 -22.00 -28.88 27.34
CA GLU A 575 -22.56 -30.21 27.03
C GLU A 575 -21.48 -31.23 26.64
N GLU A 576 -20.29 -30.77 26.27
CA GLU A 576 -19.26 -31.61 25.68
C GLU A 576 -17.86 -31.26 26.20
N ASN A 577 -17.17 -32.29 26.70
CA ASN A 577 -15.72 -32.32 26.86
C ASN A 577 -15.11 -33.09 25.69
N PHE A 578 -13.85 -32.82 25.34
CA PHE A 578 -13.23 -33.46 24.18
C PHE A 578 -11.74 -33.72 24.33
N VAL A 579 -11.23 -34.64 23.52
CA VAL A 579 -9.80 -34.83 23.23
C VAL A 579 -9.61 -34.74 21.72
N LEU A 580 -8.80 -33.77 21.27
CA LEU A 580 -8.40 -33.63 19.87
C LEU A 580 -6.91 -33.91 19.74
N THR A 581 -6.56 -34.94 18.99
CA THR A 581 -5.18 -35.34 18.68
C THR A 581 -4.95 -35.32 17.17
N ALA A 582 -3.81 -34.79 16.72
CA ALA A 582 -3.38 -34.88 15.33
C ALA A 582 -1.86 -34.80 15.20
N THR A 583 -1.33 -35.38 14.12
CA THR A 583 0.10 -35.31 13.77
C THR A 583 0.33 -34.26 12.70
N PHE A 584 1.17 -33.27 13.01
CA PHE A 584 1.57 -32.18 12.12
C PHE A 584 2.94 -32.47 11.53
N HIS A 585 3.02 -32.54 10.21
CA HIS A 585 4.26 -32.52 9.45
C HIS A 585 4.55 -31.10 8.95
N VAL A 586 5.72 -30.57 9.27
CA VAL A 586 6.12 -29.21 8.88
C VAL A 586 6.66 -29.21 7.46
N ASP A 587 5.77 -29.02 6.48
CA ASP A 587 6.15 -28.95 5.06
C ASP A 587 7.07 -27.75 4.79
N TYR A 588 6.81 -26.62 5.45
CA TYR A 588 7.62 -25.42 5.38
C TYR A 588 7.39 -24.53 6.62
N ILE A 589 8.48 -23.93 7.11
CA ILE A 589 8.44 -22.81 8.04
C ILE A 589 9.58 -21.85 7.67
N ASN A 590 9.29 -20.54 7.67
CA ASN A 590 10.25 -19.51 7.29
C ASN A 590 11.61 -19.69 8.01
N PRO A 591 12.72 -19.90 7.28
CA PRO A 591 14.05 -20.12 7.89
C PRO A 591 14.58 -18.90 8.66
N THR A 592 14.09 -17.70 8.34
CA THR A 592 14.40 -16.44 9.03
C THR A 592 13.12 -15.88 9.66
N PRO A 593 12.64 -16.48 10.76
CA PRO A 593 11.33 -16.19 11.34
C PRO A 593 11.28 -14.77 11.94
N ASP A 594 10.22 -14.01 11.65
CA ASP A 594 9.95 -12.71 12.28
C ASP A 594 9.23 -12.84 13.64
N GLY A 595 8.83 -14.06 14.01
CA GLY A 595 8.19 -14.35 15.30
C GLY A 595 6.67 -14.28 15.27
N GLN A 596 6.08 -14.30 14.08
CA GLN A 596 4.64 -14.36 13.86
C GLN A 596 4.23 -15.63 13.07
N GLU A 597 5.20 -16.46 12.70
CA GLU A 597 5.01 -17.76 12.06
C GLU A 597 4.58 -18.82 13.07
N GLY A 598 3.75 -19.77 12.63
CA GLY A 598 3.40 -20.93 13.45
C GLY A 598 2.24 -21.77 12.94
N PHE A 599 1.94 -22.83 13.69
CA PHE A 599 0.80 -23.72 13.48
C PHE A 599 0.35 -24.33 14.81
N GLY A 600 -0.80 -25.00 14.87
CA GLY A 600 -1.16 -25.78 16.06
C GLY A 600 -2.64 -26.14 16.13
N ILE A 601 -3.03 -26.66 17.30
CA ILE A 601 -4.45 -26.84 17.66
C ILE A 601 -4.86 -25.67 18.55
N ILE A 602 -5.90 -24.95 18.16
CA ILE A 602 -6.39 -23.76 18.86
C ILE A 602 -7.90 -23.84 19.10
N ILE A 603 -8.31 -23.33 20.24
CA ILE A 603 -9.68 -23.07 20.69
C ILE A 603 -9.87 -21.56 20.70
N ARG A 604 -10.99 -21.08 20.20
CA ARG A 604 -11.38 -19.67 20.19
C ARG A 604 -12.80 -19.52 20.71
N ASP A 605 -13.09 -18.41 21.37
CA ASP A 605 -14.46 -18.04 21.77
C ASP A 605 -15.13 -17.07 20.79
N SER A 606 -14.51 -16.79 19.65
CA SER A 606 -15.14 -16.05 18.55
C SER A 606 -14.44 -16.31 17.22
N LEU A 607 -15.13 -16.04 16.11
CA LEU A 607 -14.63 -16.18 14.75
C LEU A 607 -14.67 -14.85 13.99
N GLY A 608 -13.65 -14.61 13.18
CA GLY A 608 -13.63 -13.50 12.24
C GLY A 608 -14.51 -13.77 11.02
N VAL A 609 -14.73 -12.74 10.22
CA VAL A 609 -15.48 -12.86 8.96
C VAL A 609 -14.58 -13.50 7.90
N HIS A 610 -15.08 -14.54 7.22
CA HIS A 610 -14.34 -15.19 6.15
C HIS A 610 -13.93 -14.16 5.10
N GLY A 611 -12.64 -14.14 4.78
CA GLY A 611 -12.10 -13.25 3.76
C GLY A 611 -11.57 -11.91 4.29
N SER A 612 -11.97 -11.50 5.50
CA SER A 612 -11.56 -10.23 6.10
C SER A 612 -10.06 -10.22 6.42
N THR A 613 -9.43 -9.10 6.11
CA THR A 613 -8.02 -8.80 6.42
C THR A 613 -7.87 -7.86 7.62
N ASP A 614 -8.95 -7.62 8.35
CA ASP A 614 -8.94 -6.70 9.48
C ASP A 614 -8.23 -7.32 10.69
N LEU A 615 -7.90 -6.49 11.68
CA LEU A 615 -7.44 -6.99 12.96
C LEU A 615 -8.58 -7.73 13.65
N PHE A 616 -8.33 -8.96 14.09
CA PHE A 616 -9.34 -9.78 14.78
C PHE A 616 -8.81 -10.34 16.10
N MET A 617 -9.26 -9.75 17.21
CA MET A 617 -8.94 -10.18 18.57
C MET A 617 -9.92 -11.27 19.05
N THR A 618 -9.46 -12.20 19.88
CA THR A 618 -10.32 -13.20 20.55
C THR A 618 -9.65 -13.72 21.82
N ASN A 619 -10.44 -14.26 22.76
CA ASN A 619 -9.88 -15.17 23.74
C ASN A 619 -9.57 -16.52 23.06
N SER A 620 -8.42 -17.12 23.37
CA SER A 620 -7.99 -18.36 22.74
C SER A 620 -7.13 -19.22 23.67
N ALA A 621 -7.19 -20.54 23.53
CA ALA A 621 -6.28 -21.48 24.17
C ALA A 621 -5.74 -22.44 23.11
N GLY A 622 -4.45 -22.77 23.16
CA GLY A 622 -3.92 -23.70 22.16
C GLY A 622 -2.57 -24.27 22.51
N ILE A 623 -2.29 -25.42 21.89
CA ILE A 623 -0.96 -26.00 21.74
C ILE A 623 -0.44 -25.59 20.37
N ILE A 624 0.56 -24.71 20.35
CA ILE A 624 1.04 -24.06 19.14
C ILE A 624 2.56 -24.14 19.00
N CYS A 625 3.00 -24.17 17.75
CA CYS A 625 4.30 -23.67 17.33
C CYS A 625 4.19 -22.15 17.14
N GLY A 626 5.13 -21.38 17.69
CA GLY A 626 5.20 -19.94 17.45
C GLY A 626 6.26 -19.25 18.30
N ARG A 627 6.15 -17.92 18.46
CA ARG A 627 7.00 -17.17 19.41
C ARG A 627 6.59 -17.51 20.83
N MET A 628 7.54 -18.03 21.61
CA MET A 628 7.40 -18.23 23.05
C MET A 628 8.21 -17.19 23.81
N ARG A 629 7.62 -16.58 24.83
CA ARG A 629 8.31 -15.59 25.68
C ARG A 629 7.98 -15.78 27.15
N ARG A 630 8.95 -15.49 28.01
CA ARG A 630 8.73 -15.33 29.47
C ARG A 630 9.62 -14.22 30.00
N VAL A 631 9.17 -13.57 31.06
CA VAL A 631 9.98 -12.62 31.83
C VAL A 631 10.65 -13.40 32.96
N LEU A 632 11.98 -13.32 33.05
CA LEU A 632 12.77 -13.95 34.11
C LEU A 632 12.72 -13.08 35.39
N PRO A 633 13.07 -13.62 36.56
CA PRO A 633 13.01 -12.88 37.83
C PRO A 633 13.87 -11.60 37.86
N ASP A 634 14.98 -11.61 37.13
CA ASP A 634 15.85 -10.44 36.90
C ASP A 634 15.23 -9.40 35.94
N GLY A 635 14.04 -9.67 35.39
CA GLY A 635 13.27 -8.85 34.44
C GLY A 635 13.79 -8.84 33.01
N THR A 636 14.79 -9.66 32.70
CA THR A 636 15.14 -9.94 31.32
C THR A 636 14.02 -10.77 30.68
N THR A 637 13.78 -10.58 29.39
CA THR A 637 12.79 -11.39 28.66
C THR A 637 13.52 -12.48 27.90
N GLN A 638 13.22 -13.74 28.19
CA GLN A 638 13.66 -14.86 27.37
C GLN A 638 12.66 -15.10 26.24
N VAL A 639 13.14 -15.21 25.01
CA VAL A 639 12.31 -15.42 23.82
C VAL A 639 12.90 -16.52 22.94
N ILE A 640 12.07 -17.42 22.43
CA ILE A 640 12.44 -18.48 21.48
C ILE A 640 11.45 -18.48 20.32
N ARG A 641 11.95 -18.57 19.07
CA ARG A 641 11.15 -18.44 17.85
C ARG A 641 11.70 -19.30 16.70
N PRO A 642 10.87 -20.09 16.02
CA PRO A 642 9.61 -20.67 16.48
C PRO A 642 9.87 -21.85 17.46
N ALA A 643 9.01 -22.02 18.47
CA ALA A 643 9.08 -23.12 19.44
C ALA A 643 7.69 -23.70 19.73
N MET A 644 7.64 -24.98 20.11
CA MET A 644 6.41 -25.64 20.57
C MET A 644 6.09 -25.23 22.01
N GLY A 645 4.81 -24.97 22.28
CA GLY A 645 4.34 -24.56 23.58
C GLY A 645 2.84 -24.34 23.62
N THR A 646 2.37 -23.66 24.68
CA THR A 646 0.98 -23.22 24.82
C THR A 646 0.86 -21.71 24.71
N ARG A 647 -0.28 -21.25 24.21
CA ARG A 647 -0.72 -19.86 24.27
C ARG A 647 -2.13 -19.82 24.84
N PHE A 648 -2.32 -19.05 25.91
CA PHE A 648 -3.62 -18.81 26.52
C PHE A 648 -3.90 -17.31 26.61
N VAL A 649 -4.93 -16.86 25.89
CA VAL A 649 -5.40 -15.48 25.81
C VAL A 649 -6.78 -15.42 26.45
N TYR A 650 -6.95 -14.57 27.46
CA TYR A 650 -8.23 -14.39 28.14
C TYR A 650 -8.41 -12.96 28.68
N GLY A 651 -9.66 -12.60 28.99
CA GLY A 651 -10.02 -11.28 29.53
C GLY A 651 -10.42 -10.25 28.48
N LEU A 652 -10.40 -10.60 27.19
CA LEU A 652 -10.99 -9.75 26.15
C LEU A 652 -12.52 -9.79 26.27
N THR A 653 -13.12 -8.62 26.10
CA THR A 653 -14.56 -8.36 26.21
C THR A 653 -15.05 -7.64 24.96
N PRO A 654 -16.37 -7.53 24.72
CA PRO A 654 -16.89 -6.75 23.59
C PRO A 654 -16.39 -5.30 23.54
N GLU A 655 -16.18 -4.66 24.70
CA GLU A 655 -15.61 -3.30 24.79
C GLU A 655 -14.17 -3.21 24.24
N HIS A 656 -13.34 -4.23 24.50
CA HIS A 656 -11.99 -4.30 23.94
C HIS A 656 -12.02 -4.34 22.41
N ILE A 657 -12.96 -5.12 21.85
CA ILE A 657 -13.13 -5.25 20.40
C ILE A 657 -13.59 -3.93 19.79
N GLU A 658 -14.56 -3.25 20.41
CA GLU A 658 -15.08 -1.95 19.95
C GLU A 658 -13.99 -0.87 19.95
N LYS A 659 -13.19 -0.81 21.02
CA LYS A 659 -12.16 0.22 21.21
C LYS A 659 -10.81 -0.13 20.58
N ASN A 660 -10.65 -1.35 20.05
CA ASN A 660 -9.40 -1.87 19.50
C ASN A 660 -8.21 -1.75 20.51
N ILE A 661 -8.45 -2.17 21.76
CA ILE A 661 -7.45 -2.14 22.85
C ILE A 661 -7.37 -3.50 23.52
N THR A 662 -6.26 -3.78 24.22
CA THR A 662 -6.06 -5.03 24.96
C THR A 662 -5.76 -4.79 26.45
N THR A 663 -5.92 -3.56 26.94
CA THR A 663 -5.59 -3.18 28.31
C THR A 663 -6.43 -3.96 29.32
N GLY A 664 -5.79 -4.78 30.15
CA GLY A 664 -6.46 -5.63 31.15
C GLY A 664 -6.73 -7.06 30.70
N ALA A 665 -6.57 -7.36 29.40
CA ALA A 665 -6.51 -8.74 28.91
C ALA A 665 -5.13 -9.37 29.16
N THR A 666 -5.09 -10.69 29.29
CA THR A 666 -3.89 -11.45 29.61
C THR A 666 -3.52 -12.40 28.47
N VAL A 667 -2.23 -12.51 28.17
CA VAL A 667 -1.66 -13.60 27.35
C VAL A 667 -0.58 -14.35 28.15
N VAL A 668 -0.68 -15.67 28.20
CA VAL A 668 0.28 -16.56 28.85
C VAL A 668 0.90 -17.47 27.81
N TYR A 669 2.24 -17.54 27.79
CA TYR A 669 3.02 -18.45 26.94
C TYR A 669 3.79 -19.44 27.81
N ASN A 670 3.82 -20.71 27.41
CA ASN A 670 4.70 -21.71 28.01
C ASN A 670 5.35 -22.58 26.92
N ALA A 671 6.67 -22.50 26.74
CA ALA A 671 7.39 -23.43 25.88
C ALA A 671 7.57 -24.78 26.60
N PHE A 672 7.49 -25.89 25.86
CA PHE A 672 7.84 -27.22 26.38
C PHE A 672 9.36 -27.37 26.61
N ASP A 673 10.18 -26.61 25.86
CA ASP A 673 11.63 -26.58 26.00
C ASP A 673 12.11 -25.12 25.86
N TRP A 674 12.74 -24.59 26.92
CA TRP A 674 13.28 -23.23 26.96
C TRP A 674 14.76 -23.15 26.55
N THR A 675 15.33 -24.22 26.00
CA THR A 675 16.74 -24.25 25.56
C THR A 675 16.95 -23.34 24.33
N PRO A 676 17.86 -22.35 24.38
CA PRO A 676 18.16 -21.50 23.22
C PRO A 676 18.62 -22.33 22.01
N GLY A 677 18.13 -22.00 20.80
CA GLY A 677 18.49 -22.69 19.56
C GLY A 677 17.72 -23.98 19.25
N LYS A 678 16.93 -24.50 20.21
CA LYS A 678 15.91 -25.54 19.95
C LYS A 678 14.68 -24.89 19.31
N VAL A 679 14.74 -24.74 17.98
CA VAL A 679 13.66 -24.16 17.17
C VAL A 679 13.02 -25.22 16.27
N VAL A 680 11.73 -25.02 15.95
CA VAL A 680 11.01 -25.84 14.97
C VAL A 680 11.52 -25.55 13.57
N LYS A 681 11.73 -26.60 12.76
CA LYS A 681 12.28 -26.53 11.42
C LYS A 681 11.41 -27.29 10.42
N GLN A 682 11.62 -26.99 9.14
CA GLN A 682 11.05 -27.75 8.05
C GLN A 682 11.46 -29.24 8.16
N GLY A 683 10.50 -30.13 7.93
CA GLY A 683 10.65 -31.58 8.03
C GLY A 683 10.37 -32.15 9.43
N ASP A 684 10.27 -31.30 10.46
CA ASP A 684 9.91 -31.76 11.80
C ASP A 684 8.48 -32.30 11.83
N THR A 685 8.22 -33.23 12.76
CA THR A 685 6.90 -33.83 12.95
C THR A 685 6.54 -33.84 14.42
N TYR A 686 5.31 -33.40 14.74
CA TYR A 686 4.81 -33.32 16.11
C TYR A 686 3.42 -33.92 16.20
N THR A 687 3.15 -34.70 17.24
CA THR A 687 1.77 -35.08 17.57
C THR A 687 1.25 -34.17 18.66
N LEU A 688 0.21 -33.41 18.37
CA LEU A 688 -0.36 -32.44 19.30
C LEU A 688 -1.67 -33.01 19.84
N THR A 689 -1.85 -32.93 21.16
CA THR A 689 -3.11 -33.26 21.82
C THR A 689 -3.59 -32.05 22.61
N LEU A 690 -4.84 -31.64 22.35
CA LEU A 690 -5.55 -30.61 23.12
C LEU A 690 -6.86 -31.19 23.64
N LYS A 691 -7.01 -31.20 24.96
CA LYS A 691 -8.18 -31.77 25.65
C LYS A 691 -8.91 -30.69 26.44
N LYS A 692 -10.24 -30.71 26.43
CA LYS A 692 -11.10 -29.96 27.37
C LYS A 692 -11.64 -30.92 28.43
N THR A 693 -11.43 -30.62 29.71
CA THR A 693 -11.97 -31.36 30.88
C THR A 693 -13.02 -30.53 31.60
N ASN A 694 -13.32 -30.78 32.88
CA ASN A 694 -14.02 -29.83 33.76
C ASN A 694 -13.08 -28.79 34.40
N THR A 695 -11.76 -29.04 34.38
CA THR A 695 -10.71 -28.18 34.97
C THR A 695 -10.24 -27.10 34.01
N GLY A 696 -10.17 -27.40 32.72
CA GLY A 696 -9.60 -26.48 31.74
C GLY A 696 -9.17 -27.18 30.47
N TYR A 697 -8.18 -26.59 29.80
CA TYR A 697 -7.63 -27.07 28.54
C TYR A 697 -6.22 -27.64 28.75
N HIS A 698 -6.03 -28.90 28.40
CA HIS A 698 -4.81 -29.66 28.61
C HIS A 698 -4.07 -29.81 27.28
N ALA A 699 -2.85 -29.30 27.22
CA ALA A 699 -1.97 -29.41 26.06
C ALA A 699 -0.89 -30.46 26.32
N ILE A 700 -0.75 -31.43 25.42
CA ILE A 700 0.20 -32.53 25.54
C ILE A 700 0.96 -32.66 24.22
N LEU A 701 2.30 -32.64 24.29
CA LEU A 701 3.19 -32.77 23.14
C LEU A 701 3.62 -34.23 22.95
N ASN A 702 3.59 -34.70 21.71
CA ASN A 702 4.02 -36.02 21.27
C ASN A 702 3.40 -37.20 22.05
N ASN A 703 2.18 -36.99 22.57
CA ASN A 703 1.49 -37.93 23.45
C ASN A 703 2.31 -38.34 24.68
N ASP A 704 3.27 -37.52 25.12
CA ASP A 704 4.04 -37.72 26.33
C ASP A 704 3.33 -37.02 27.51
N PRO A 705 2.71 -37.76 28.44
CA PRO A 705 1.99 -37.17 29.57
C PRO A 705 2.84 -36.28 30.46
N SER A 706 4.18 -36.45 30.47
CA SER A 706 5.09 -35.59 31.24
C SER A 706 5.17 -34.15 30.71
N THR A 707 4.69 -33.92 29.49
CA THR A 707 4.63 -32.61 28.86
C THR A 707 3.32 -31.87 29.12
N GLU A 708 2.39 -32.43 29.90
CA GLU A 708 1.07 -31.84 30.10
C GLU A 708 1.15 -30.44 30.72
N ILE A 709 0.52 -29.46 30.05
CA ILE A 709 0.33 -28.10 30.55
C ILE A 709 -1.17 -27.81 30.57
N ILE A 710 -1.68 -27.40 31.73
CA ILE A 710 -3.10 -27.09 31.95
C ILE A 710 -3.32 -25.58 31.89
N MET A 711 -4.19 -25.14 30.99
CA MET A 711 -4.76 -23.80 30.90
C MET A 711 -6.11 -23.81 31.63
N TYR A 712 -6.10 -23.45 32.92
CA TYR A 712 -7.25 -23.55 33.80
C TYR A 712 -8.39 -22.60 33.39
N ASP A 713 -9.61 -23.12 33.34
CA ASP A 713 -10.82 -22.34 33.00
C ASP A 713 -12.06 -22.92 33.70
N ASN A 714 -12.04 -22.89 35.04
CA ASN A 714 -13.09 -23.47 35.86
C ASN A 714 -14.46 -22.82 35.60
N GLY A 715 -15.40 -23.62 35.08
CA GLY A 715 -16.73 -23.15 34.72
C GLY A 715 -16.77 -22.31 33.43
N TRP A 716 -15.74 -22.43 32.58
CA TRP A 716 -15.69 -21.88 31.22
C TRP A 716 -15.74 -20.37 31.11
N LYS A 717 -15.36 -19.65 32.17
CA LYS A 717 -15.52 -18.19 32.25
C LYS A 717 -14.51 -17.40 31.41
N LYS A 718 -13.37 -17.99 31.05
CA LYS A 718 -12.29 -17.33 30.29
C LYS A 718 -12.50 -17.44 28.78
N LEU A 719 -13.11 -18.53 28.30
CA LEU A 719 -13.29 -18.84 26.87
C LEU A 719 -14.76 -18.95 26.43
N THR A 720 -15.67 -18.19 27.06
CA THR A 720 -17.08 -18.02 26.64
C THR A 720 -17.54 -16.56 26.77
N VAL A 721 -16.61 -15.61 26.62
CA VAL A 721 -16.88 -14.18 26.89
C VAL A 721 -17.44 -13.49 25.65
N LEU A 722 -16.84 -13.74 24.49
CA LEU A 722 -17.25 -13.12 23.23
C LEU A 722 -18.39 -13.88 22.54
N ASP A 723 -18.39 -15.20 22.65
CA ASP A 723 -19.51 -16.09 22.29
C ASP A 723 -19.84 -16.96 23.51
N PRO A 724 -20.99 -16.74 24.19
CA PRO A 724 -21.34 -17.48 25.39
C PRO A 724 -21.90 -18.88 25.11
N GLU A 725 -22.24 -19.21 23.86
CA GLU A 725 -22.90 -20.47 23.51
C GLU A 725 -21.93 -21.50 22.93
N LYS A 726 -20.82 -21.04 22.33
CA LYS A 726 -19.96 -21.89 21.51
C LYS A 726 -18.48 -21.57 21.70
N ILE A 727 -17.67 -22.62 21.56
CA ILE A 727 -16.24 -22.51 21.29
C ILE A 727 -15.91 -23.16 19.94
N TYR A 728 -14.86 -22.67 19.31
CA TYR A 728 -14.40 -23.09 17.99
C TYR A 728 -13.03 -23.74 18.13
N VAL A 729 -12.95 -25.05 17.94
CA VAL A 729 -11.71 -25.83 18.09
C VAL A 729 -11.25 -26.38 16.75
N GLY A 730 -9.96 -26.26 16.46
CA GLY A 730 -9.43 -26.73 15.19
C GLY A 730 -7.95 -26.56 15.00
N PHE A 731 -7.51 -26.75 13.76
CA PHE A 731 -6.12 -26.62 13.36
C PHE A 731 -5.89 -25.27 12.69
N ALA A 732 -4.81 -24.60 13.07
CA ALA A 732 -4.44 -23.29 12.55
C ALA A 732 -3.03 -23.28 11.95
N ALA A 733 -2.84 -22.46 10.91
CA ALA A 733 -1.53 -22.08 10.40
C ALA A 733 -1.48 -20.56 10.17
N ALA A 734 -0.34 -19.95 10.52
CA ALA A 734 -0.09 -18.52 10.39
C ALA A 734 1.30 -18.28 9.80
N ARG A 735 1.39 -17.28 8.91
CA ARG A 735 2.58 -16.63 8.36
C ARG A 735 3.74 -17.56 8.01
N GLY A 736 4.12 -17.62 6.74
CA GLY A 736 5.36 -18.29 6.35
C GLY A 736 5.42 -19.77 6.75
N THR A 737 4.25 -20.41 6.92
CA THR A 737 4.11 -21.77 7.43
C THR A 737 3.21 -22.58 6.50
N VAL A 738 3.58 -23.83 6.23
CA VAL A 738 2.74 -24.84 5.59
C VAL A 738 2.86 -26.14 6.38
N VAL A 739 1.74 -26.75 6.71
CA VAL A 739 1.70 -28.01 7.48
C VAL A 739 0.70 -29.00 6.89
N THR A 740 1.09 -30.27 6.87
CA THR A 740 0.23 -31.40 6.53
C THR A 740 -0.15 -32.11 7.82
N ILE A 741 -1.45 -32.35 8.03
CA ILE A 741 -2.04 -32.84 9.26
C ILE A 741 -2.65 -34.21 8.99
N THR A 742 -2.24 -35.20 9.77
CA THR A 742 -2.61 -36.62 9.66
C THR A 742 -3.08 -37.15 11.01
N ASN A 743 -3.57 -38.39 11.05
CA ASN A 743 -3.96 -39.09 12.28
C ASN A 743 -4.92 -38.28 13.17
N ILE A 744 -5.89 -37.61 12.55
CA ILE A 744 -6.85 -36.77 13.26
C ILE A 744 -7.81 -37.65 14.05
N SER A 745 -7.87 -37.46 15.37
CA SER A 745 -8.79 -38.13 16.29
C SER A 745 -9.50 -37.09 17.14
N PHE A 746 -10.82 -37.16 17.20
CA PHE A 746 -11.67 -36.30 18.03
C PHE A 746 -12.64 -37.17 18.82
N THR A 747 -12.48 -37.25 20.13
CA THR A 747 -13.35 -38.01 21.02
C THR A 747 -14.02 -37.09 22.04
N THR A 748 -15.21 -37.48 22.51
CA THR A 748 -16.06 -36.64 23.36
C THR A 748 -16.51 -37.37 24.62
N SER A 749 -16.72 -36.63 25.71
CA SER A 749 -17.30 -37.11 26.96
C SER A 749 -18.34 -36.13 27.52
N ASP A 750 -19.24 -36.62 28.38
CA ASP A 750 -20.26 -35.79 29.05
C ASP A 750 -19.64 -35.13 30.30
N PRO A 751 -19.56 -33.78 30.36
CA PRO A 751 -19.04 -33.04 31.51
C PRO A 751 -19.68 -33.43 32.86
N LYS A 752 -20.94 -33.89 32.87
CA LYS A 752 -21.66 -34.31 34.08
C LYS A 752 -21.15 -35.62 34.66
N THR A 753 -20.54 -36.46 33.83
CA THR A 753 -19.99 -37.77 34.22
C THR A 753 -18.48 -37.77 34.37
N ASP A 754 -17.81 -36.75 33.84
CA ASP A 754 -16.37 -36.55 33.98
C ASP A 754 -15.99 -36.12 35.41
N PRO A 755 -14.71 -36.30 35.81
CA PRO A 755 -14.21 -35.82 37.09
C PRO A 755 -14.55 -34.33 37.34
N PRO A 756 -14.87 -33.93 38.58
CA PRO A 756 -15.16 -32.53 38.90
C PRO A 756 -13.94 -31.64 38.63
N ALA A 757 -14.20 -30.35 38.39
CA ALA A 757 -13.15 -29.36 38.15
C ALA A 757 -12.17 -29.31 39.33
N GLU A 758 -10.88 -29.45 39.04
CA GLU A 758 -9.83 -29.18 40.02
C GLU A 758 -9.72 -27.66 40.23
N PRO A 759 -9.50 -27.18 41.46
CA PRO A 759 -9.28 -25.76 41.69
C PRO A 759 -8.04 -25.30 40.91
N GLU A 760 -8.14 -24.16 40.23
CA GLU A 760 -6.97 -23.51 39.62
C GLU A 760 -5.91 -23.29 40.71
N PRO A 761 -4.69 -23.83 40.55
CA PRO A 761 -3.62 -23.63 41.50
C PRO A 761 -3.39 -22.13 41.66
N LEU A 762 -3.40 -21.65 42.91
CA LEU A 762 -2.92 -20.31 43.18
C LEU A 762 -1.44 -20.26 42.80
N GLN A 763 -1.16 -19.66 41.64
CA GLN A 763 0.22 -19.54 41.18
C GLN A 763 0.97 -18.65 42.16
N ALA A 764 2.04 -19.19 42.75
CA ALA A 764 2.87 -18.40 43.63
C ALA A 764 3.78 -17.50 42.79
N VAL A 765 3.71 -16.19 43.00
CA VAL A 765 4.55 -15.22 42.28
C VAL A 765 5.93 -15.20 42.91
N GLU A 766 6.98 -15.27 42.10
CA GLU A 766 8.34 -15.17 42.61
C GLU A 766 8.58 -13.75 43.16
N PRO A 767 9.12 -13.59 44.39
CA PRO A 767 9.52 -12.29 44.90
C PRO A 767 10.62 -11.69 44.02
N VAL A 768 10.32 -10.57 43.39
CA VAL A 768 11.25 -9.76 42.61
C VAL A 768 11.61 -8.54 43.43
N TYR A 769 12.90 -8.26 43.56
CA TYR A 769 13.41 -7.06 44.20
C TYR A 769 14.75 -6.64 43.57
N ARG A 770 14.96 -5.32 43.41
CA ARG A 770 16.06 -4.77 42.62
C ARG A 770 16.47 -3.39 43.14
N VAL A 771 17.74 -3.07 42.99
CA VAL A 771 18.22 -1.68 43.07
C VAL A 771 18.16 -1.08 41.68
N LEU A 772 17.52 0.08 41.54
CA LEU A 772 17.37 0.78 40.26
C LEU A 772 18.39 1.91 40.10
N SER A 773 18.97 2.39 41.19
CA SER A 773 20.00 3.43 41.17
C SER A 773 21.35 2.92 40.63
N PRO A 774 22.16 3.81 40.05
CA PRO A 774 23.41 3.44 39.39
C PRO A 774 24.51 3.08 40.40
N SER A 775 25.45 2.22 40.00
CA SER A 775 26.62 1.87 40.82
C SER A 775 27.71 2.95 40.84
N THR A 776 27.44 4.13 40.28
CA THR A 776 28.34 5.30 40.26
C THR A 776 27.55 6.54 40.61
N SER A 777 28.20 7.52 41.25
CA SER A 777 27.57 8.80 41.61
C SER A 777 28.60 9.91 41.61
N GLY A 778 28.24 11.06 41.02
CA GLY A 778 28.94 12.33 41.23
C GLY A 778 28.51 13.06 42.52
N LEU A 779 27.46 12.59 43.19
CA LEU A 779 26.83 13.27 44.32
C LEU A 779 27.10 12.54 45.65
N GLU A 780 27.46 13.30 46.69
CA GLU A 780 27.59 12.80 48.06
C GLU A 780 26.23 12.36 48.61
N ASN A 781 25.18 13.15 48.36
CA ASN A 781 23.81 12.80 48.69
C ASN A 781 23.23 11.95 47.56
N TYR A 782 23.34 10.64 47.70
CA TYR A 782 22.95 9.68 46.70
C TYR A 782 21.52 9.20 46.90
N LYS A 783 20.71 9.32 45.84
CA LYS A 783 19.35 8.81 45.80
C LYS A 783 19.38 7.30 45.51
N PHE A 784 19.24 6.50 46.55
CA PHE A 784 19.02 5.06 46.44
C PHE A 784 17.55 4.79 46.11
N VAL A 785 17.28 3.99 45.08
CA VAL A 785 15.94 3.63 44.60
C VAL A 785 15.85 2.11 44.53
N PHE A 786 14.83 1.57 45.17
CA PHE A 786 14.56 0.15 45.28
C PHE A 786 13.17 -0.17 44.77
N PHE A 787 13.03 -1.31 44.11
CA PHE A 787 11.75 -1.81 43.63
C PHE A 787 11.55 -3.23 44.14
N ALA A 788 10.34 -3.56 44.59
CA ALA A 788 9.92 -4.93 44.81
C ALA A 788 8.49 -5.16 44.35
N ASN A 789 8.16 -6.38 43.91
CA ASN A 789 6.79 -6.76 43.53
C ASN A 789 5.92 -7.17 44.73
N ALA A 790 6.40 -6.98 45.95
CA ALA A 790 5.73 -7.34 47.19
C ALA A 790 5.84 -6.22 48.23
N ASP A 791 4.84 -6.12 49.11
CA ASP A 791 4.98 -5.31 50.31
C ASP A 791 6.01 -5.97 51.22
N GLY A 792 6.78 -5.17 51.94
CA GLY A 792 7.78 -5.70 52.85
C GLY A 792 8.60 -4.63 53.53
N LYS A 793 9.72 -5.07 54.10
CA LYS A 793 10.67 -4.24 54.83
C LYS A 793 12.04 -4.31 54.19
N LEU A 794 12.62 -3.14 53.94
CA LEU A 794 13.95 -2.94 53.40
C LEU A 794 14.88 -2.46 54.51
N SER A 795 16.00 -3.16 54.69
CA SER A 795 17.11 -2.71 55.55
C SER A 795 18.40 -2.63 54.74
N ILE A 796 19.19 -1.59 54.98
CA ILE A 796 20.46 -1.33 54.28
C ILE A 796 21.55 -1.19 55.34
N PHE A 797 22.63 -1.95 55.17
CA PHE A 797 23.79 -1.94 56.05
C PHE A 797 25.02 -1.48 55.27
N ASP A 798 25.92 -0.76 55.93
CA ASP A 798 27.24 -0.49 55.38
C ASP A 798 28.18 -1.72 55.50
N GLU A 799 29.41 -1.58 55.00
CA GLU A 799 30.43 -2.64 55.03
C GLU A 799 30.86 -3.08 56.44
N PHE A 800 30.62 -2.25 57.46
CA PHE A 800 30.94 -2.53 58.86
C PHE A 800 29.77 -3.18 59.61
N GLY A 801 28.63 -3.40 58.93
CA GLY A 801 27.40 -3.91 59.53
C GLY A 801 26.58 -2.85 60.28
N THR A 802 26.91 -1.56 60.12
CA THR A 802 26.11 -0.46 60.66
C THR A 802 24.81 -0.32 59.85
N LYS A 803 23.68 -0.22 60.53
CA LYS A 803 22.38 0.03 59.89
C LYS A 803 22.30 1.47 59.37
N ILE A 804 22.19 1.63 58.05
CA ILE A 804 21.89 2.91 57.40
C ILE A 804 20.38 3.13 57.38
N VAL A 805 19.64 2.07 57.05
CA VAL A 805 18.17 2.01 57.04
C VAL A 805 17.75 0.72 57.72
N ASP A 806 16.77 0.79 58.60
CA ASP A 806 16.22 -0.39 59.28
C ASP A 806 14.71 -0.46 59.12
N GLY A 807 14.24 -1.44 58.33
CA GLY A 807 12.83 -1.74 58.18
C GLY A 807 12.00 -0.67 57.45
N LEU A 808 12.59 0.01 56.46
CA LEU A 808 11.86 0.95 55.61
C LEU A 808 10.74 0.20 54.87
N LYS A 809 9.52 0.72 54.96
CA LYS A 809 8.36 0.11 54.33
C LYS A 809 8.51 0.19 52.81
N VAL A 810 8.36 -0.96 52.16
CA VAL A 810 8.25 -1.08 50.70
C VAL A 810 6.81 -1.44 50.37
N THR A 811 6.26 -0.77 49.36
CA THR A 811 4.96 -1.09 48.80
C THR A 811 5.15 -1.74 47.44
N ALA A 812 4.47 -2.86 47.22
CA ALA A 812 4.57 -3.65 46.02
C ALA A 812 4.36 -2.81 44.76
N ASN A 813 5.27 -2.97 43.80
CA ASN A 813 5.27 -2.32 42.50
C ASN A 813 5.38 -0.79 42.55
N ILE A 814 5.84 -0.23 43.66
CA ILE A 814 6.14 1.18 43.84
C ILE A 814 7.62 1.31 44.18
N GLU A 815 8.31 2.26 43.55
CA GLU A 815 9.70 2.55 43.87
C GLU A 815 9.79 3.17 45.27
N THR A 816 10.63 2.60 46.12
CA THR A 816 10.99 3.14 47.42
C THR A 816 12.35 3.83 47.29
N ASP A 817 12.40 5.14 47.55
CA ASP A 817 13.64 5.89 47.56
C ASP A 817 14.14 6.23 48.97
N TYR A 818 15.46 6.42 49.08
CA TYR A 818 16.13 6.83 50.31
C TYR A 818 17.41 7.60 49.99
N GLN A 819 17.73 8.64 50.78
CA GLN A 819 18.95 9.43 50.62
C GLN A 819 20.08 8.82 51.46
N ILE A 820 21.15 8.37 50.79
CA ILE A 820 22.34 7.82 51.45
C ILE A 820 23.48 8.81 51.27
N LYS A 821 24.18 9.13 52.37
CA LYS A 821 25.39 9.95 52.32
C LYS A 821 26.60 9.08 52.03
N LEU A 822 27.18 9.23 50.84
CA LEU A 822 28.34 8.46 50.38
C LEU A 822 29.65 9.07 50.90
N LYS A 823 30.65 8.21 51.12
CA LYS A 823 32.05 8.61 51.32
C LYS A 823 32.79 8.49 50.00
N GLU A 824 33.72 9.39 49.71
CA GLU A 824 34.50 9.32 48.48
C GLU A 824 35.21 7.96 48.36
N GLY A 825 35.14 7.35 47.17
CA GLY A 825 35.57 5.98 46.91
C GLY A 825 34.42 4.98 46.82
N ILE A 826 34.73 3.70 47.01
CA ILE A 826 33.77 2.59 46.91
C ILE A 826 32.99 2.46 48.22
N ASN A 827 31.68 2.61 48.16
CA ASN A 827 30.74 2.38 49.27
C ASN A 827 30.05 1.04 49.04
N LYS A 828 30.21 0.09 49.97
CA LYS A 828 29.57 -1.24 49.87
C LYS A 828 28.37 -1.31 50.80
N PHE A 829 27.27 -1.84 50.27
CA PHE A 829 26.02 -2.01 50.97
C PHE A 829 25.58 -3.47 50.94
N LYS A 830 25.11 -3.94 52.09
CA LYS A 830 24.31 -5.17 52.18
C LYS A 830 22.85 -4.77 52.30
N ILE A 831 22.03 -5.21 51.37
CA ILE A 831 20.62 -4.89 51.28
C ILE A 831 19.82 -6.13 51.64
N LEU A 832 18.93 -6.01 52.62
CA LEU A 832 18.00 -7.03 53.04
C LEU A 832 16.59 -6.61 52.69
N PHE A 833 15.85 -7.46 51.99
CA PHE A 833 14.42 -7.29 51.78
C PHE A 833 13.67 -8.49 52.32
N THR A 834 12.71 -8.22 53.21
CA THR A 834 11.82 -9.23 53.78
C THR A 834 10.39 -8.92 53.35
N PRO A 835 9.77 -9.75 52.50
CA PRO A 835 8.36 -9.62 52.18
C PRO A 835 7.48 -9.70 53.44
N GLU A 836 6.36 -8.97 53.45
CA GLU A 836 5.39 -9.05 54.54
C GLU A 836 4.80 -10.48 54.62
N PRO A 837 4.75 -11.11 55.80
CA PRO A 837 4.18 -12.44 55.94
C PRO A 837 2.75 -12.52 55.40
N ASN A 838 2.48 -13.54 54.59
CA ASN A 838 1.18 -13.73 53.94
C ASN A 838 0.76 -12.58 53.00
N TYR A 839 1.69 -11.75 52.50
CA TYR A 839 1.41 -10.82 51.41
C TYR A 839 0.64 -11.52 50.28
N ARG A 840 -0.32 -10.81 49.72
CA ARG A 840 -1.06 -11.20 48.52
C ARG A 840 -0.91 -10.11 47.49
N THR A 841 -0.63 -10.49 46.24
CA THR A 841 -0.64 -9.54 45.13
C THR A 841 -2.02 -8.88 45.02
N LYS A 842 -2.14 -7.79 44.24
CA LYS A 842 -3.45 -7.18 43.96
C LYS A 842 -4.44 -8.19 43.34
N SER A 843 -3.93 -9.21 42.66
CA SER A 843 -4.70 -10.30 42.05
C SER A 843 -4.99 -11.47 43.01
N GLY A 844 -4.53 -11.39 44.28
CA GLY A 844 -4.77 -12.40 45.31
C GLY A 844 -3.75 -13.55 45.35
N GLU A 845 -2.69 -13.50 44.56
CA GLU A 845 -1.66 -14.53 44.50
C GLU A 845 -0.74 -14.46 45.72
N SER A 846 -0.29 -15.61 46.23
CA SER A 846 0.76 -15.68 47.26
C SER A 846 2.15 -15.53 46.65
N LEU A 847 3.15 -15.15 47.45
CA LEU A 847 4.55 -15.25 47.02
C LEU A 847 5.07 -16.69 47.13
N SER A 848 6.01 -17.07 46.24
CA SER A 848 6.70 -18.37 46.30
C SER A 848 7.66 -18.48 47.49
N SER A 849 8.06 -17.35 48.08
CA SER A 849 8.87 -17.28 49.29
C SER A 849 8.60 -15.96 50.03
N TYR A 850 8.62 -16.00 51.35
CA TYR A 850 8.59 -14.81 52.24
C TYR A 850 9.91 -14.65 53.00
N GLU A 851 10.91 -15.45 52.64
CA GLU A 851 12.21 -15.42 53.29
C GLU A 851 12.92 -14.10 53.02
N THR A 852 13.74 -13.69 53.98
CA THR A 852 14.59 -12.51 53.80
C THR A 852 15.61 -12.77 52.73
N LYS A 853 15.65 -11.90 51.73
CA LYS A 853 16.64 -11.94 50.67
C LYS A 853 17.74 -10.92 50.90
N SER A 854 18.96 -11.36 50.69
CA SER A 854 20.17 -10.53 50.82
C SER A 854 20.77 -10.30 49.44
N MET A 855 21.19 -9.06 49.17
CA MET A 855 22.01 -8.73 48.01
C MET A 855 23.12 -7.76 48.40
N GLU A 856 24.23 -7.84 47.70
CA GLU A 856 25.32 -6.88 47.80
C GLU A 856 25.20 -5.86 46.68
N PHE A 857 25.42 -4.59 47.01
CA PHE A 857 25.40 -3.50 46.05
C PHE A 857 26.51 -2.52 46.42
N GLN A 858 27.25 -2.04 45.43
CA GLN A 858 28.33 -1.09 45.65
C GLN A 858 28.14 0.14 44.78
N VAL A 859 28.47 1.30 45.35
CA VAL A 859 28.44 2.59 44.66
C VAL A 859 29.80 3.23 44.76
N GLU A 860 30.42 3.49 43.62
CA GLU A 860 31.59 4.36 43.55
C GLU A 860 31.13 5.82 43.59
N TYR A 861 31.54 6.56 44.62
CA TYR A 861 31.37 7.99 44.68
C TYR A 861 32.70 8.67 44.34
N ARG A 862 32.71 9.41 43.24
CA ARG A 862 33.84 10.24 42.83
C ARG A 862 33.30 11.58 42.37
N TYR A 863 33.95 12.67 42.77
CA TYR A 863 33.55 14.00 42.35
C TYR A 863 34.72 14.73 41.69
N PHE A 864 34.39 15.57 40.71
CA PHE A 864 35.32 16.48 40.08
C PHE A 864 34.94 17.91 40.49
N ALA A 865 35.85 18.61 41.16
CA ALA A 865 35.57 19.95 41.67
C ALA A 865 35.32 21.00 40.56
N ASN A 866 35.86 20.79 39.37
CA ASN A 866 35.72 21.70 38.24
C ASN A 866 34.28 21.73 37.72
N GLU A 867 33.79 22.92 37.36
CA GLU A 867 32.50 23.08 36.64
C GLU A 867 32.58 22.55 35.21
N VAL A 868 33.78 22.57 34.62
CA VAL A 868 34.06 22.06 33.26
C VAL A 868 34.95 20.82 33.35
N LEU A 869 34.53 19.74 32.70
CA LEU A 869 35.28 18.48 32.58
C LEU A 869 35.77 18.30 31.15
N TYR A 870 37.08 18.23 30.96
CA TYR A 870 37.66 17.98 29.64
C TYR A 870 37.81 16.48 29.38
N VAL A 871 37.36 16.06 28.20
CA VAL A 871 37.35 14.67 27.73
C VAL A 871 38.04 14.57 26.39
N SER A 872 38.89 13.57 26.17
CA SER A 872 39.57 13.35 24.89
C SER A 872 39.51 11.91 24.39
N PRO A 873 39.75 11.64 23.09
CA PRO A 873 39.81 10.27 22.56
C PRO A 873 40.84 9.37 23.25
N THR A 874 41.87 9.96 23.86
CA THR A 874 42.92 9.27 24.62
C THR A 874 42.84 9.56 26.12
N GLY A 875 41.71 10.08 26.61
CA GLY A 875 41.47 10.33 28.01
C GLY A 875 41.56 9.03 28.82
N SER A 876 41.90 9.15 30.10
CA SER A 876 42.01 8.02 31.02
C SER A 876 40.94 8.11 32.12
N PRO A 877 40.44 6.98 32.65
CA PRO A 877 39.62 6.99 33.86
C PRO A 877 40.29 7.69 35.04
N ASP A 878 41.63 7.66 35.11
CA ASP A 878 42.41 8.31 36.17
C ASP A 878 42.70 9.79 35.90
N GLY A 879 42.20 10.34 34.79
CA GLY A 879 42.34 11.76 34.46
C GLY A 879 41.73 12.67 35.54
N LYS A 880 42.20 13.93 35.58
CA LYS A 880 41.69 14.94 36.53
C LYS A 880 40.52 15.76 35.98
N GLY A 881 40.18 15.57 34.71
CA GLY A 881 39.12 16.31 34.01
C GLY A 881 39.55 17.74 33.65
N THR A 882 40.86 18.01 33.60
CA THR A 882 41.43 19.28 33.13
C THR A 882 41.93 19.15 31.70
N LEU A 883 42.24 20.25 31.03
CA LEU A 883 42.74 20.23 29.65
C LEU A 883 44.05 19.44 29.51
N GLU A 884 44.94 19.51 30.51
CA GLU A 884 46.24 18.82 30.54
C GLU A 884 46.12 17.36 31.01
N SER A 885 45.00 16.98 31.61
CA SER A 885 44.73 15.65 32.15
C SER A 885 43.26 15.28 31.92
N PRO A 886 42.85 15.10 30.66
CA PRO A 886 41.47 14.81 30.32
C PRO A 886 41.05 13.43 30.83
N ILE A 887 39.78 13.32 31.22
CA ILE A 887 39.16 12.03 31.55
C ILE A 887 38.60 11.36 30.29
N ASP A 888 38.36 10.06 30.34
CA ASP A 888 37.60 9.40 29.27
C ASP A 888 36.10 9.70 29.38
N ILE A 889 35.36 9.44 28.30
CA ILE A 889 33.94 9.78 28.20
C ILE A 889 33.04 8.97 29.15
N HIS A 890 33.36 7.70 29.43
CA HIS A 890 32.55 6.90 30.35
C HIS A 890 32.70 7.40 31.78
N THR A 891 33.92 7.73 32.20
CA THR A 891 34.15 8.35 33.51
C THR A 891 33.45 9.70 33.62
N ALA A 892 33.51 10.54 32.59
CA ALA A 892 32.82 11.84 32.61
C ALA A 892 31.31 11.70 32.78
N VAL A 893 30.67 10.79 32.02
CA VAL A 893 29.24 10.54 32.09
C VAL A 893 28.81 9.94 33.43
N ASN A 894 29.58 8.98 33.97
CA ASN A 894 29.21 8.27 35.21
C ASN A 894 29.28 9.14 36.48
N PHE A 895 30.06 10.22 36.46
CA PHE A 895 30.33 11.05 37.64
C PHE A 895 29.92 12.53 37.46
N ALA A 896 29.21 12.86 36.39
CA ALA A 896 28.71 14.21 36.16
C ALA A 896 27.68 14.63 37.23
N ARG A 897 27.65 15.93 37.53
CA ARG A 897 26.75 16.55 38.52
C ARG A 897 25.94 17.67 37.87
N PRO A 898 24.73 17.97 38.37
CA PRO A 898 23.92 19.09 37.89
C PRO A 898 24.73 20.37 37.70
N GLY A 899 24.57 21.02 36.54
CA GLY A 899 25.25 22.25 36.16
C GLY A 899 26.66 22.09 35.60
N GLN A 900 27.25 20.89 35.60
CA GLN A 900 28.56 20.68 35.00
C GLN A 900 28.49 20.65 33.47
N THR A 901 29.59 21.08 32.84
CA THR A 901 29.79 20.98 31.39
C THR A 901 30.91 20.00 31.07
N ILE A 902 30.59 18.94 30.33
CA ILE A 902 31.56 18.02 29.72
C ILE A 902 31.95 18.59 28.35
N VAL A 903 33.24 18.90 28.16
CA VAL A 903 33.81 19.40 26.91
C VAL A 903 34.61 18.29 26.24
N LEU A 904 34.12 17.82 25.10
CA LEU A 904 34.79 16.83 24.26
C LEU A 904 35.82 17.53 23.37
N GLU A 905 37.05 17.02 23.36
CA GLU A 905 38.05 17.33 22.33
C GLU A 905 37.56 16.82 20.97
N PRO A 906 37.68 17.60 19.89
CA PRO A 906 37.37 17.11 18.55
C PRO A 906 38.19 15.86 18.18
N GLY A 907 37.56 14.91 17.50
CA GLY A 907 38.23 13.67 17.08
C GLY A 907 37.34 12.44 17.12
N VAL A 908 37.92 11.29 16.78
CA VAL A 908 37.22 9.99 16.75
C VAL A 908 37.41 9.25 18.07
N TYR A 909 36.32 9.02 18.77
CA TYR A 909 36.23 8.20 19.97
C TYR A 909 35.84 6.78 19.56
N LYS A 910 36.80 5.86 19.60
CA LYS A 910 36.55 4.43 19.30
C LYS A 910 35.94 3.75 20.52
N MET A 911 34.62 3.59 20.50
CA MET A 911 33.86 3.03 21.60
C MET A 911 34.02 1.50 21.60
N ARG A 912 34.41 0.94 22.74
CA ARG A 912 34.55 -0.52 22.95
C ARG A 912 33.36 -1.15 23.67
N GLN A 913 32.48 -0.31 24.16
CA GLN A 913 31.25 -0.66 24.87
C GLN A 913 30.23 0.47 24.67
N PRO A 914 28.93 0.23 24.91
CA PRO A 914 27.91 1.25 24.77
C PRO A 914 28.12 2.40 25.76
N LEU A 915 27.69 3.61 25.40
CA LEU A 915 27.67 4.75 26.30
C LEU A 915 26.30 4.83 26.98
N VAL A 916 26.27 4.86 28.30
CA VAL A 916 25.01 4.88 29.06
C VAL A 916 25.05 6.02 30.06
N ILE A 917 24.11 6.96 29.94
CA ILE A 917 23.82 7.92 30.99
C ILE A 917 22.70 7.32 31.84
N HIS A 918 23.07 6.78 33.00
CA HIS A 918 22.15 6.04 33.87
C HIS A 918 21.09 6.94 34.53
N ARG A 919 19.90 6.38 34.78
CA ARG A 919 18.86 7.03 35.63
C ARG A 919 19.48 7.49 36.94
N GLY A 920 19.20 8.71 37.38
CA GLY A 920 19.74 9.27 38.62
C GLY A 920 21.07 10.00 38.48
N ILE A 921 21.72 9.95 37.31
CA ILE A 921 22.76 10.90 36.92
C ILE A 921 22.10 12.05 36.18
N ASP A 922 21.19 12.73 36.87
CA ASP A 922 20.30 13.73 36.27
C ASP A 922 20.89 15.14 36.42
N GLY A 923 20.58 16.02 35.47
CA GLY A 923 20.63 17.47 35.72
C GLY A 923 19.41 17.95 36.50
N GLU A 924 19.37 19.24 36.79
CA GLU A 924 18.20 19.93 37.34
C GLU A 924 17.58 20.86 36.28
N PRO A 925 16.28 21.21 36.35
CA PRO A 925 15.65 22.12 35.40
C PRO A 925 16.40 23.44 35.16
N ASP A 926 17.03 23.99 36.21
CA ASP A 926 17.84 25.21 36.18
C ASP A 926 19.35 24.95 36.07
N LYS A 927 19.79 23.69 36.19
CA LYS A 927 21.19 23.26 36.13
C LYS A 927 21.33 21.97 35.32
N PRO A 928 21.03 22.00 34.01
CA PRO A 928 21.22 20.83 33.16
C PRO A 928 22.69 20.42 33.12
N ILE A 929 22.94 19.14 32.86
CA ILE A 929 24.29 18.68 32.55
C ILE A 929 24.51 18.86 31.05
N VAL A 930 25.57 19.60 30.68
CA VAL A 930 25.83 19.93 29.27
C VAL A 930 27.00 19.08 28.76
N MET A 931 26.81 18.33 27.68
CA MET A 931 27.90 17.68 26.94
C MET A 931 28.05 18.36 25.59
N LYS A 932 29.22 18.95 25.31
CA LYS A 932 29.47 19.68 24.06
C LYS A 932 30.89 19.46 23.54
N VAL A 933 31.10 19.69 22.25
CA VAL A 933 32.44 19.68 21.64
C VAL A 933 33.09 21.06 21.75
N ALA A 934 34.42 21.10 21.91
CA ALA A 934 35.19 22.35 21.91
C ALA A 934 35.28 22.96 20.50
N GLY A 935 34.99 24.25 20.37
CA GLY A 935 35.06 24.99 19.10
C GLY A 935 34.02 24.55 18.07
N ASP A 936 34.33 24.72 16.79
CA ASP A 936 33.42 24.45 15.66
C ASP A 936 33.60 23.06 15.03
N GLN A 937 34.56 22.28 15.53
CA GLN A 937 34.81 20.90 15.09
C GLN A 937 33.85 19.91 15.78
N ARG A 938 33.93 18.61 15.43
CA ARG A 938 33.03 17.56 15.92
C ARG A 938 33.78 16.44 16.63
N ALA A 939 33.13 15.84 17.62
CA ALA A 939 33.51 14.57 18.23
C ALA A 939 32.69 13.46 17.57
N ILE A 940 33.34 12.41 17.08
CA ILE A 940 32.72 11.26 16.41
C ILE A 940 32.79 10.06 17.33
N LEU A 941 31.65 9.64 17.88
CA LEU A 941 31.52 8.43 18.67
C LEU A 941 31.27 7.25 17.72
N ASP A 942 32.31 6.47 17.47
CA ASP A 942 32.30 5.31 16.57
C ASP A 942 32.07 4.03 17.39
N PHE A 943 30.89 3.42 17.22
CA PHE A 943 30.41 2.28 18.01
C PHE A 943 30.62 0.91 17.36
N LYS A 944 31.47 0.83 16.33
CA LYS A 944 31.72 -0.43 15.63
C LYS A 944 32.22 -1.52 16.58
N GLY A 945 31.43 -2.58 16.78
CA GLY A 945 31.75 -3.69 17.67
C GLY A 945 31.63 -3.36 19.16
N ALA A 946 30.92 -2.28 19.52
CA ALA A 946 30.68 -1.91 20.91
C ALA A 946 29.58 -2.75 21.59
N GLY A 947 28.82 -3.57 20.83
CA GLY A 947 27.69 -4.32 21.35
C GLY A 947 26.45 -3.46 21.63
N ALA A 948 25.51 -4.02 22.38
CA ALA A 948 24.22 -3.39 22.67
C ALA A 948 24.10 -3.00 24.16
N GLY A 949 23.76 -1.73 24.42
CA GLY A 949 23.39 -1.25 25.74
C GLY A 949 21.90 -1.48 26.05
N PRO A 950 21.39 -0.90 27.15
CA PRO A 950 19.96 -0.88 27.45
C PRO A 950 19.12 -0.41 26.25
N LEU A 951 17.92 -1.00 26.09
CA LEU A 951 17.01 -0.71 24.97
C LEU A 951 17.63 -0.96 23.58
N SER A 952 18.62 -1.85 23.51
CA SER A 952 19.37 -2.18 22.29
C SER A 952 19.95 -0.94 21.61
N SER A 953 20.66 -0.11 22.37
CA SER A 953 21.24 1.15 21.87
C SER A 953 22.75 1.24 22.09
N ALA A 954 23.44 1.91 21.18
CA ALA A 954 24.86 2.22 21.30
C ALA A 954 25.08 3.37 22.28
N PHE A 955 24.22 4.39 22.24
CA PHE A 955 24.17 5.47 23.22
C PHE A 955 22.78 5.55 23.89
N ALA A 956 22.70 5.15 25.16
CA ALA A 956 21.49 5.22 25.97
C ALA A 956 21.48 6.46 26.87
N ILE A 957 20.44 7.29 26.76
CA ILE A 957 20.20 8.45 27.62
C ILE A 957 18.99 8.12 28.50
N LEU A 958 19.26 7.55 29.67
CA LEU A 958 18.22 7.15 30.63
C LEU A 958 17.95 8.24 31.68
N ALA A 959 18.87 9.20 31.82
CA ALA A 959 18.80 10.32 32.75
C ALA A 959 17.96 11.49 32.23
N ASN A 960 17.73 12.45 33.13
CA ASN A 960 16.92 13.64 32.89
C ASN A 960 17.78 14.90 32.78
N HIS A 961 17.26 15.93 32.10
CA HIS A 961 17.87 17.27 32.03
C HIS A 961 19.32 17.31 31.51
N TRP A 962 19.63 16.48 30.51
CA TRP A 962 20.88 16.55 29.76
C TRP A 962 20.73 17.40 28.51
N HIS A 963 21.76 18.19 28.19
CA HIS A 963 21.88 18.90 26.92
C HIS A 963 23.14 18.43 26.19
N ILE A 964 22.95 17.67 25.11
CA ILE A 964 24.03 17.07 24.33
C ILE A 964 24.12 17.79 22.99
N LYS A 965 25.29 18.32 22.65
CA LYS A 965 25.46 19.22 21.50
C LYS A 965 26.71 18.96 20.65
N ASN A 966 26.55 19.11 19.33
CA ASN A 966 27.64 19.16 18.33
C ASN A 966 28.47 17.87 18.14
N LEU A 967 27.90 16.67 18.32
CA LEU A 967 28.61 15.40 18.16
C LEU A 967 27.98 14.44 17.14
N ASP A 968 28.75 13.45 16.70
CA ASP A 968 28.31 12.39 15.79
C ASP A 968 28.26 11.03 16.50
N VAL A 969 27.26 10.22 16.16
CA VAL A 969 27.10 8.82 16.61
C VAL A 969 26.96 7.93 15.38
N CYS A 970 27.86 6.95 15.22
CA CYS A 970 27.84 6.10 14.03
C CYS A 970 28.30 4.67 14.26
N ASN A 971 27.99 3.83 13.27
CA ASN A 971 28.47 2.45 13.14
C ASN A 971 28.08 1.52 14.30
N SER A 972 26.90 1.69 14.90
CA SER A 972 26.38 0.68 15.85
C SER A 972 26.20 -0.69 15.18
N ASP A 973 26.26 -1.75 15.97
CA ASP A 973 26.10 -3.13 15.48
C ASP A 973 24.67 -3.41 14.96
N GLY A 974 24.48 -4.49 14.19
CA GLY A 974 23.18 -4.85 13.64
C GLY A 974 22.10 -5.07 14.72
N ASN A 975 20.91 -4.49 14.52
CA ASN A 975 19.82 -4.39 15.48
C ASN A 975 20.16 -3.57 16.75
N VAL A 976 21.13 -2.66 16.66
CA VAL A 976 21.48 -1.71 17.72
C VAL A 976 21.26 -0.28 17.23
N LYS A 977 20.44 0.48 17.96
CA LYS A 977 20.12 1.89 17.65
C LYS A 977 21.34 2.78 17.86
N GLY A 978 21.44 3.88 17.12
CA GLY A 978 22.47 4.88 17.36
C GLY A 978 22.30 5.50 18.76
N ILE A 979 21.20 6.22 18.96
CA ILE A 979 20.85 6.86 20.23
C ILE A 979 19.45 6.44 20.66
N ASN A 980 19.27 6.09 21.93
CA ASN A 980 17.95 5.97 22.54
C ASN A 980 17.79 6.91 23.74
N ILE A 981 16.74 7.75 23.73
CA ILE A 981 16.34 8.60 24.85
C ILE A 981 15.16 7.97 25.59
N ALA A 982 15.36 7.65 26.87
CA ALA A 982 14.36 7.08 27.76
C ALA A 982 14.09 7.95 29.00
N GLY A 983 14.89 9.00 29.22
CA GLY A 983 14.65 9.99 30.27
C GLY A 983 13.79 11.17 29.80
N HIS A 984 13.71 12.19 30.65
CA HIS A 984 12.83 13.34 30.50
C HIS A 984 13.61 14.65 30.34
N HIS A 985 13.02 15.63 29.65
CA HIS A 985 13.56 16.99 29.57
C HIS A 985 14.99 17.07 29.01
N ASN A 986 15.38 16.14 28.14
CA ASN A 986 16.69 16.16 27.50
C ASN A 986 16.64 16.96 26.18
N ILE A 987 17.78 17.55 25.83
CA ILE A 987 17.99 18.28 24.58
C ILE A 987 19.13 17.62 23.82
N LEU A 988 18.86 17.18 22.58
CA LEU A 988 19.90 16.83 21.62
C LEU A 988 19.94 17.92 20.58
N GLU A 989 21.09 18.58 20.43
CA GLU A 989 21.25 19.73 19.55
C GLU A 989 22.40 19.52 18.56
N ARG A 990 22.16 19.63 17.25
CA ARG A 990 23.23 19.49 16.22
C ARG A 990 24.00 18.17 16.34
N VAL A 991 23.27 17.11 16.65
CA VAL A 991 23.77 15.73 16.70
C VAL A 991 23.50 15.04 15.37
N ASN A 992 24.50 14.34 14.83
CA ASN A 992 24.29 13.49 13.66
C ASN A 992 24.31 12.02 14.06
N ALA A 993 23.35 11.23 13.58
CA ALA A 993 23.32 9.79 13.75
C ALA A 993 23.32 9.09 12.39
N TYR A 994 24.37 8.34 12.05
CA TYR A 994 24.47 7.72 10.74
C TYR A 994 25.18 6.37 10.70
N ASN A 995 24.92 5.59 9.65
CA ASN A 995 25.47 4.24 9.48
C ASN A 995 25.21 3.31 10.69
N ASN A 996 24.12 3.52 11.42
CA ASN A 996 23.78 2.69 12.57
C ASN A 996 23.03 1.43 12.13
N GLY A 997 23.26 0.32 12.84
CA GLY A 997 22.65 -0.98 12.55
C GLY A 997 21.18 -1.12 12.96
N ASP A 998 20.52 -0.02 13.34
CA ASP A 998 19.08 0.15 13.58
C ASP A 998 18.80 1.67 13.54
N THR A 999 17.62 2.13 13.98
CA THR A 999 17.20 3.53 14.03
C THR A 999 18.30 4.47 14.55
N GLY A 1000 18.50 5.60 13.86
CA GLY A 1000 19.54 6.57 14.22
C GLY A 1000 19.29 7.22 15.58
N ILE A 1001 18.13 7.86 15.78
CA ILE A 1001 17.72 8.49 17.06
C ILE A 1001 16.30 8.07 17.41
N GLN A 1002 16.13 7.36 18.52
CA GLN A 1002 14.83 6.90 19.00
C GLN A 1002 14.50 7.45 20.39
N ILE A 1003 13.27 7.92 20.58
CA ILE A 1003 12.67 8.17 21.89
C ILE A 1003 11.78 6.97 22.22
N SER A 1004 12.13 6.23 23.28
CA SER A 1004 11.29 5.15 23.81
C SER A 1004 11.74 4.73 25.20
N GLY A 1005 10.78 4.40 26.07
CA GLY A 1005 11.00 3.88 27.42
C GLY A 1005 11.04 2.35 27.47
N PHE A 1006 11.28 1.80 28.66
CA PHE A 1006 11.20 0.35 28.86
C PHE A 1006 9.75 -0.12 28.79
N SER A 1007 9.48 -1.24 28.12
CA SER A 1007 8.12 -1.78 28.00
C SER A 1007 7.51 -2.24 29.33
N ALA A 1008 8.34 -2.46 30.36
CA ALA A 1008 7.90 -2.80 31.71
C ALA A 1008 7.57 -1.56 32.55
N ASP A 1009 7.98 -0.36 32.10
CA ASP A 1009 7.65 0.88 32.79
C ASP A 1009 6.20 1.26 32.49
N PRO A 1010 5.46 1.76 33.50
CA PRO A 1010 4.13 2.32 33.29
C PRO A 1010 4.21 3.62 32.47
N PHE A 1011 3.08 4.03 31.88
CA PHE A 1011 2.98 5.19 30.98
C PHE A 1011 3.60 6.47 31.57
N GLU A 1012 3.44 6.70 32.87
CA GLU A 1012 3.95 7.88 33.57
C GLU A 1012 5.48 7.98 33.61
N LYS A 1013 6.17 6.87 33.36
CA LYS A 1013 7.64 6.79 33.28
C LYS A 1013 8.16 6.78 31.84
N TRP A 1014 7.29 6.82 30.85
CA TRP A 1014 7.74 6.93 29.46
C TRP A 1014 8.36 8.31 29.22
N PRO A 1015 9.38 8.42 28.35
CA PRO A 1015 10.11 9.66 28.12
C PRO A 1015 9.17 10.80 27.71
N THR A 1016 9.35 11.97 28.33
CA THR A 1016 8.53 13.17 28.12
C THR A 1016 9.40 14.40 27.92
N TYR A 1017 8.83 15.39 27.22
CA TYR A 1017 9.42 16.74 27.10
C TYR A 1017 10.87 16.78 26.59
N ASN A 1018 11.28 15.82 25.75
CA ASN A 1018 12.58 15.87 25.10
C ASN A 1018 12.52 16.71 23.82
N LEU A 1019 13.60 17.45 23.54
CA LEU A 1019 13.75 18.27 22.36
C LEU A 1019 14.92 17.76 21.51
N ILE A 1020 14.61 17.33 20.28
CA ILE A 1020 15.60 16.98 19.27
C ILE A 1020 15.67 18.13 18.29
N LEU A 1021 16.77 18.88 18.32
CA LEU A 1021 16.92 20.19 17.68
C LEU A 1021 18.06 20.18 16.69
N SER A 1022 17.78 20.54 15.44
CA SER A 1022 18.82 20.74 14.43
C SER A 1022 19.71 19.50 14.21
N CYS A 1023 19.13 18.30 14.35
CA CYS A 1023 19.84 17.03 14.21
C CYS A 1023 19.71 16.47 12.79
N MET A 1024 20.69 15.65 12.38
CA MET A 1024 20.62 14.91 11.12
C MET A 1024 20.66 13.41 11.39
N SER A 1025 19.84 12.62 10.70
CA SER A 1025 19.87 11.16 10.83
C SER A 1025 19.78 10.47 9.48
N TYR A 1026 20.81 9.71 9.11
CA TYR A 1026 20.93 9.21 7.73
C TYR A 1026 21.70 7.91 7.55
N ASN A 1027 21.41 7.21 6.46
CA ASN A 1027 22.08 5.96 6.09
C ASN A 1027 22.06 4.88 7.20
N ASN A 1028 21.03 4.89 8.05
CA ASN A 1028 20.86 3.87 9.07
C ASN A 1028 20.17 2.64 8.45
N CYS A 1029 20.64 1.44 8.81
CA CYS A 1029 20.21 0.20 8.17
C CYS A 1029 20.32 -1.00 9.10
N ASP A 1030 19.18 -1.61 9.43
CA ASP A 1030 19.15 -2.87 10.16
C ASP A 1030 19.38 -4.08 9.22
N PRO A 1031 19.76 -5.25 9.75
CA PRO A 1031 19.92 -6.46 8.95
C PRO A 1031 18.64 -6.86 8.18
N GLY A 1032 17.46 -6.61 8.74
CA GLY A 1032 16.16 -6.92 8.14
C GLY A 1032 15.69 -5.92 7.06
N ALA A 1033 16.29 -4.72 7.01
CA ALA A 1033 15.92 -3.61 6.13
C ALA A 1033 14.44 -3.20 6.26
N ASN A 1034 13.94 -3.17 7.50
CA ASN A 1034 12.52 -2.95 7.76
C ASN A 1034 12.24 -2.30 9.13
N ASN A 1035 13.27 -1.80 9.82
CA ASN A 1035 13.15 -1.21 11.15
C ASN A 1035 13.99 0.06 11.36
N ALA A 1036 15.07 0.26 10.58
CA ALA A 1036 16.00 1.36 10.83
C ALA A 1036 15.54 2.69 10.20
N ASP A 1037 14.89 3.49 11.04
CA ASP A 1037 14.46 4.85 10.70
C ASP A 1037 15.58 5.89 10.91
N GLY A 1038 15.38 7.09 10.36
CA GLY A 1038 16.15 8.27 10.75
C GLY A 1038 15.86 8.65 12.20
N PHE A 1039 14.62 9.04 12.45
CA PHE A 1039 14.12 9.40 13.78
C PHE A 1039 12.91 8.55 14.14
N ALA A 1040 12.77 8.22 15.42
CA ALA A 1040 11.58 7.55 15.91
C ALA A 1040 11.15 8.07 17.28
N ALA A 1041 9.84 8.12 17.51
CA ALA A 1041 9.24 8.28 18.83
C ALA A 1041 8.03 7.35 18.90
N LYS A 1042 8.30 6.08 19.26
CA LYS A 1042 7.36 4.97 19.05
C LYS A 1042 7.25 4.03 20.25
N ILE A 1043 6.13 3.30 20.32
CA ILE A 1043 5.81 2.21 21.27
C ILE A 1043 5.58 2.67 22.73
N THR A 1044 6.57 3.28 23.37
CA THR A 1044 6.60 3.63 24.80
C THR A 1044 7.03 5.08 25.00
N VAL A 1045 6.20 6.02 24.53
CA VAL A 1045 6.51 7.45 24.50
C VAL A 1045 5.47 8.24 25.29
N GLY A 1046 5.92 9.09 26.20
CA GLY A 1046 5.06 10.02 26.92
C GLY A 1046 4.86 11.34 26.15
N PRO A 1047 4.04 12.26 26.66
CA PRO A 1047 3.74 13.52 25.97
C PRO A 1047 4.91 14.51 25.91
N GLY A 1048 4.80 15.48 24.99
CA GLY A 1048 5.62 16.69 24.96
C GLY A 1048 6.96 16.57 24.23
N ASN A 1049 7.22 15.45 23.55
CA ASN A 1049 8.44 15.26 22.78
C ASN A 1049 8.36 16.02 21.44
N VAL A 1050 9.44 16.71 21.07
CA VAL A 1050 9.50 17.59 19.90
C VAL A 1050 10.73 17.30 19.04
N PHE A 1051 10.53 17.21 17.73
CA PHE A 1051 11.59 17.25 16.73
C PHE A 1051 11.49 18.59 15.97
N ARG A 1052 12.58 19.37 15.96
CA ARG A 1052 12.60 20.71 15.36
C ARG A 1052 13.85 20.91 14.51
N ASN A 1053 13.69 21.45 13.31
CA ASN A 1053 14.79 21.79 12.40
C ASN A 1053 15.66 20.57 12.03
N CYS A 1054 15.10 19.36 12.02
CA CYS A 1054 15.85 18.12 11.79
C CYS A 1054 15.77 17.65 10.32
N ILE A 1055 16.79 16.92 9.88
CA ILE A 1055 16.88 16.35 8.52
C ILE A 1055 17.08 14.83 8.59
N ALA A 1056 16.21 14.06 7.93
CA ALA A 1056 16.35 12.61 7.78
C ALA A 1056 16.47 12.19 6.31
N PHE A 1057 17.48 11.40 5.97
CA PHE A 1057 17.65 10.95 4.60
C PHE A 1057 18.36 9.62 4.43
N ASN A 1058 18.05 8.91 3.34
CA ASN A 1058 18.70 7.65 2.99
C ASN A 1058 18.68 6.58 4.10
N ASN A 1059 17.73 6.65 5.04
CA ASN A 1059 17.51 5.56 5.99
C ASN A 1059 16.80 4.42 5.28
N VAL A 1060 17.10 3.16 5.66
CA VAL A 1060 16.57 2.00 4.93
C VAL A 1060 15.05 1.89 5.05
N ASP A 1061 14.47 2.29 6.18
CA ASP A 1061 13.03 2.22 6.42
C ASP A 1061 12.36 3.59 6.25
N ASP A 1062 12.12 4.38 7.31
CA ASP A 1062 11.51 5.70 7.19
C ASP A 1062 12.41 6.87 7.62
N GLY A 1063 12.04 8.09 7.21
CA GLY A 1063 12.63 9.30 7.78
C GLY A 1063 12.22 9.49 9.24
N TRP A 1064 10.91 9.40 9.51
CA TRP A 1064 10.30 9.42 10.84
C TRP A 1064 9.31 8.27 11.03
N ASP A 1065 9.35 7.61 12.18
CA ASP A 1065 8.36 6.61 12.61
C ASP A 1065 7.77 6.89 14.01
N LEU A 1066 6.45 7.11 14.06
CA LEU A 1066 5.66 7.31 15.27
C LEU A 1066 4.77 6.10 15.61
N TYR A 1067 5.19 4.88 15.24
CA TYR A 1067 4.40 3.66 15.41
C TYR A 1067 3.80 3.48 16.82
N SER A 1068 2.47 3.37 16.87
CA SER A 1068 1.69 2.97 18.04
C SER A 1068 1.28 1.50 17.92
N LYS A 1069 1.25 0.81 19.06
CA LYS A 1069 1.03 -0.63 19.15
C LYS A 1069 -0.17 -0.93 20.05
N VAL A 1070 -1.12 -1.77 19.65
CA VAL A 1070 -2.38 -2.02 20.40
C VAL A 1070 -2.11 -2.58 21.79
N GLU A 1071 -1.03 -3.34 21.96
CA GLU A 1071 -0.65 -3.88 23.27
C GLU A 1071 -0.13 -2.82 24.25
N THR A 1072 0.44 -1.71 23.76
CA THR A 1072 0.84 -0.58 24.61
C THR A 1072 -0.22 0.53 24.65
N GLY A 1073 -1.13 0.54 23.67
CA GLY A 1073 -2.17 1.55 23.53
C GLY A 1073 -1.67 2.85 22.89
N PRO A 1074 -2.41 3.97 23.04
CA PRO A 1074 -1.98 5.26 22.53
C PRO A 1074 -0.70 5.74 23.24
N ILE A 1075 0.23 6.29 22.45
CA ILE A 1075 1.42 6.98 22.97
C ILE A 1075 1.13 8.48 23.11
N GLY A 1076 2.02 9.19 23.82
CA GLY A 1076 1.96 10.64 23.94
C GLY A 1076 2.08 11.34 22.59
N VAL A 1077 1.43 12.49 22.47
CA VAL A 1077 1.51 13.34 21.28
C VAL A 1077 2.96 13.79 21.06
N VAL A 1078 3.38 13.70 19.79
CA VAL A 1078 4.69 14.11 19.30
C VAL A 1078 4.48 15.25 18.30
N VAL A 1079 5.33 16.26 18.40
CA VAL A 1079 5.36 17.40 17.47
C VAL A 1079 6.61 17.29 16.60
N ILE A 1080 6.42 17.35 15.29
CA ILE A 1080 7.50 17.43 14.31
C ILE A 1080 7.30 18.75 13.56
N GLU A 1081 8.29 19.65 13.62
CA GLU A 1081 8.18 20.95 13.00
C GLU A 1081 9.48 21.42 12.32
N ASN A 1082 9.33 22.13 11.20
CA ASN A 1082 10.45 22.64 10.42
C ASN A 1082 11.45 21.55 10.00
N CYS A 1083 10.97 20.35 9.67
CA CYS A 1083 11.81 19.19 9.38
C CYS A 1083 11.80 18.82 7.90
N VAL A 1084 12.83 18.09 7.46
CA VAL A 1084 12.97 17.64 6.07
C VAL A 1084 13.27 16.14 5.99
N ALA A 1085 12.47 15.41 5.20
CA ALA A 1085 12.61 13.96 4.96
C ALA A 1085 12.81 13.66 3.47
N TYR A 1086 13.96 13.09 3.08
CA TYR A 1086 14.19 12.78 1.66
C TYR A 1086 15.00 11.52 1.40
N ASN A 1087 14.81 10.90 0.22
CA ASN A 1087 15.52 9.68 -0.19
C ASN A 1087 15.42 8.51 0.81
N ASN A 1088 14.48 8.50 1.76
CA ASN A 1088 14.32 7.38 2.67
C ASN A 1088 13.74 6.17 1.93
N GLY A 1089 14.02 4.96 2.43
CA GLY A 1089 13.73 3.70 1.78
C GLY A 1089 14.87 3.17 0.92
N ILE A 1090 15.97 3.91 0.81
CA ILE A 1090 17.17 3.49 0.08
C ILE A 1090 18.45 4.03 0.74
N THR A 1091 19.35 3.12 1.11
CA THR A 1091 20.67 3.50 1.66
C THR A 1091 21.62 3.97 0.56
N PHE A 1092 22.76 4.58 0.91
CA PHE A 1092 23.81 4.94 -0.05
C PHE A 1092 24.35 3.70 -0.79
N GLU A 1093 24.30 2.53 -0.16
CA GLU A 1093 24.70 1.25 -0.74
C GLU A 1093 23.57 0.57 -1.54
N GLY A 1094 22.39 1.18 -1.63
CA GLY A 1094 21.27 0.71 -2.43
C GLY A 1094 20.41 -0.37 -1.76
N ARG A 1095 20.52 -0.59 -0.44
CA ARG A 1095 19.58 -1.44 0.29
C ARG A 1095 18.23 -0.73 0.41
N THR A 1096 17.14 -1.46 0.22
CA THR A 1096 15.79 -0.88 0.20
C THR A 1096 14.88 -1.42 1.30
N GLY A 1097 14.04 -0.55 1.87
CA GLY A 1097 12.97 -0.87 2.82
C GLY A 1097 11.66 -0.15 2.46
N GLU A 1098 10.84 0.25 3.45
CA GLU A 1098 9.50 0.80 3.19
C GLU A 1098 9.53 2.20 2.55
N GLY A 1099 10.31 3.11 3.13
CA GLY A 1099 10.67 4.38 2.52
C GLY A 1099 9.73 5.54 2.73
N ASN A 1100 9.02 5.67 3.85
CA ASN A 1100 8.20 6.86 4.05
C ASN A 1100 9.04 8.06 4.51
N GLY A 1101 8.62 9.28 4.16
CA GLY A 1101 9.20 10.49 4.73
C GLY A 1101 8.80 10.64 6.20
N PHE A 1102 7.50 10.78 6.46
CA PHE A 1102 6.92 10.90 7.79
C PHE A 1102 5.81 9.86 8.00
N LYS A 1103 6.06 8.85 8.85
CA LYS A 1103 5.09 7.82 9.28
C LYS A 1103 4.49 8.22 10.64
N LEU A 1104 3.23 8.66 10.64
CA LEU A 1104 2.59 9.36 11.76
C LEU A 1104 1.68 8.48 12.65
N GLY A 1105 1.97 7.19 12.77
CA GLY A 1105 1.27 6.31 13.69
C GLY A 1105 1.26 4.83 13.30
N GLY A 1106 0.32 4.07 13.85
CA GLY A 1106 0.20 2.63 13.59
C GLY A 1106 -1.10 2.00 14.12
N GLU A 1107 -1.46 0.85 13.54
CA GLU A 1107 -2.47 -0.10 14.07
C GLU A 1107 -3.90 0.42 14.31
N GLY A 1108 -4.28 1.57 13.73
CA GLY A 1108 -5.63 2.11 13.90
C GLY A 1108 -5.83 2.87 15.20
N ILE A 1109 -4.75 3.21 15.91
CA ILE A 1109 -4.81 3.86 17.22
C ILE A 1109 -4.86 5.38 17.02
N PRO A 1110 -5.90 6.08 17.53
CA PRO A 1110 -6.04 7.51 17.38
C PRO A 1110 -5.04 8.27 18.28
N VAL A 1111 -4.05 8.90 17.68
CA VAL A 1111 -3.14 9.83 18.36
C VAL A 1111 -2.98 11.11 17.54
N LYS A 1112 -3.24 12.27 18.15
CA LYS A 1112 -3.16 13.58 17.48
C LYS A 1112 -1.73 14.09 17.33
N HIS A 1113 -0.84 13.32 16.68
CA HIS A 1113 0.50 13.79 16.33
C HIS A 1113 0.43 15.00 15.40
N VAL A 1114 1.37 15.93 15.58
CA VAL A 1114 1.42 17.19 14.82
C VAL A 1114 2.64 17.18 13.90
N LEU A 1115 2.40 17.32 12.59
CA LEU A 1115 3.43 17.61 11.59
C LEU A 1115 3.19 19.01 11.02
N ALA A 1116 4.12 19.94 11.26
CA ALA A 1116 4.00 21.33 10.85
C ALA A 1116 5.20 21.81 10.04
N ASN A 1117 4.97 22.70 9.06
CA ASN A 1117 6.02 23.43 8.35
C ASN A 1117 7.15 22.51 7.85
N SER A 1118 6.83 21.36 7.27
CA SER A 1118 7.84 20.33 6.97
C SER A 1118 7.80 19.88 5.51
N ILE A 1119 8.94 19.41 5.00
CA ILE A 1119 9.14 19.06 3.59
C ILE A 1119 9.48 17.57 3.45
N ALA A 1120 8.80 16.85 2.56
CA ALA A 1120 9.12 15.45 2.23
C ALA A 1120 9.35 15.29 0.72
N TYR A 1121 10.47 14.71 0.28
CA TYR A 1121 10.66 14.48 -1.15
C TYR A 1121 11.49 13.27 -1.56
N ASN A 1122 11.18 12.72 -2.73
CA ASN A 1122 11.92 11.60 -3.36
C ASN A 1122 12.13 10.37 -2.45
N ASN A 1123 11.22 10.12 -1.50
CA ASN A 1123 11.25 8.90 -0.69
C ASN A 1123 10.69 7.71 -1.51
N LEU A 1124 11.15 6.48 -1.23
CA LEU A 1124 10.75 5.26 -1.97
C LEU A 1124 9.29 4.84 -1.67
N GLY A 1125 8.79 5.23 -0.51
CA GLY A 1125 7.42 5.08 -0.05
C GLY A 1125 6.61 6.36 -0.23
N SER A 1126 5.73 6.65 0.73
CA SER A 1126 4.93 7.87 0.73
C SER A 1126 5.70 9.04 1.35
N GLY A 1127 5.42 10.27 0.92
CA GLY A 1127 6.01 11.46 1.57
C GLY A 1127 5.55 11.58 3.03
N ILE A 1128 4.24 11.69 3.23
CA ILE A 1128 3.58 11.76 4.54
C ILE A 1128 2.51 10.68 4.58
N THR A 1129 2.51 9.83 5.61
CA THR A 1129 1.51 8.78 5.81
C THR A 1129 0.99 8.77 7.24
N SER A 1130 -0.33 8.65 7.40
CA SER A 1130 -0.95 8.41 8.71
C SER A 1130 -0.63 7.02 9.25
N ASN A 1131 -0.25 6.09 8.36
CA ASN A 1131 -0.02 4.68 8.67
C ASN A 1131 -1.14 4.07 9.53
N SER A 1132 -2.39 4.33 9.14
CA SER A 1132 -3.62 3.91 9.81
C SER A 1132 -4.00 4.67 11.09
N ASN A 1133 -3.20 5.60 11.60
CA ASN A 1133 -3.64 6.47 12.70
C ASN A 1133 -4.72 7.43 12.20
N PRO A 1134 -5.96 7.37 12.72
CA PRO A 1134 -7.07 8.12 12.16
C PRO A 1134 -7.16 9.59 12.63
N ALA A 1135 -6.20 10.12 13.39
CA ALA A 1135 -6.35 11.38 14.14
C ALA A 1135 -5.23 12.43 13.94
N THR A 1136 -4.29 12.25 13.01
CA THR A 1136 -3.12 13.15 12.89
C THR A 1136 -3.47 14.56 12.41
N ILE A 1137 -2.66 15.54 12.83
CA ILE A 1137 -2.70 16.95 12.43
C ILE A 1137 -1.53 17.24 11.48
N VAL A 1138 -1.81 17.73 10.27
CA VAL A 1138 -0.82 18.06 9.23
C VAL A 1138 -1.02 19.48 8.73
N MET A 1139 -0.06 20.36 8.97
CA MET A 1139 -0.20 21.79 8.66
C MET A 1139 0.99 22.32 7.87
N ASN A 1140 0.73 23.11 6.83
CA ASN A 1140 1.75 23.86 6.08
C ASN A 1140 2.91 22.95 5.64
N THR A 1141 2.61 21.86 4.95
CA THR A 1141 3.65 20.91 4.50
C THR A 1141 3.79 20.93 2.99
N THR A 1142 5.00 20.66 2.50
CA THR A 1142 5.26 20.45 1.07
C THR A 1142 5.77 19.03 0.87
N SER A 1143 5.06 18.22 0.09
CA SER A 1143 5.47 16.86 -0.23
C SER A 1143 5.60 16.72 -1.75
N ALA A 1144 6.74 16.22 -2.23
CA ALA A 1144 7.05 16.24 -3.66
C ALA A 1144 7.82 15.01 -4.18
N PHE A 1145 7.54 14.55 -5.39
CA PHE A 1145 8.33 13.53 -6.09
C PHE A 1145 8.55 12.19 -5.36
N ASN A 1146 7.75 11.87 -4.35
CA ASN A 1146 7.83 10.56 -3.67
C ASN A 1146 7.37 9.45 -4.64
N LYS A 1147 7.92 8.24 -4.51
CA LYS A 1147 7.61 7.15 -5.47
C LYS A 1147 6.19 6.61 -5.33
N LYS A 1148 5.59 6.72 -4.14
CA LYS A 1148 4.16 6.48 -3.91
C LYS A 1148 3.42 7.83 -3.79
N SER A 1149 2.41 7.89 -2.93
CA SER A 1149 1.64 9.10 -2.65
C SER A 1149 2.51 10.15 -1.96
N ASN A 1150 2.25 11.43 -2.21
CA ASN A 1150 2.84 12.49 -1.38
C ASN A 1150 2.15 12.55 -0.02
N TYR A 1151 0.83 12.32 0.00
CA TYR A 1151 -0.01 12.21 1.20
C TYR A 1151 -0.81 10.91 1.18
N ALA A 1152 -0.67 10.10 2.23
CA ALA A 1152 -1.47 8.90 2.45
C ALA A 1152 -2.17 8.97 3.81
N LEU A 1153 -3.39 9.50 3.83
CA LEU A 1153 -4.20 9.75 5.01
C LEU A 1153 -5.39 8.80 5.05
N TYR A 1154 -5.19 7.67 5.73
CA TYR A 1154 -6.14 6.57 5.84
C TYR A 1154 -6.20 6.01 7.27
N GLY A 1155 -7.31 5.34 7.60
CA GLY A 1155 -7.51 4.65 8.86
C GLY A 1155 -7.55 3.12 8.69
N ARG A 1156 -7.87 2.42 9.77
CA ARG A 1156 -8.25 0.99 9.74
C ARG A 1156 -9.55 0.78 10.51
N SER A 1157 -10.24 -0.31 10.20
CA SER A 1157 -11.49 -0.71 10.88
C SER A 1157 -12.57 0.38 10.77
N ASN A 1158 -13.58 0.35 11.66
CA ASN A 1158 -14.64 1.35 11.73
C ASN A 1158 -14.32 2.50 12.69
N VAL A 1159 -13.05 2.70 13.06
CA VAL A 1159 -12.64 3.79 13.97
C VAL A 1159 -12.90 5.14 13.31
N GLU A 1160 -13.46 6.11 14.03
CA GLU A 1160 -13.76 7.44 13.48
C GLU A 1160 -12.51 8.17 13.00
N ARG A 1161 -12.60 8.86 11.85
CA ARG A 1161 -11.51 9.61 11.23
C ARG A 1161 -11.63 11.07 11.66
N THR A 1162 -10.59 11.60 12.30
CA THR A 1162 -10.54 12.95 12.90
C THR A 1162 -9.30 13.72 12.46
N PHE A 1163 -8.83 13.48 11.23
CA PHE A 1163 -7.71 14.21 10.63
C PHE A 1163 -7.95 15.72 10.60
N GLU A 1164 -6.90 16.49 10.90
CA GLU A 1164 -6.90 17.95 10.76
C GLU A 1164 -5.78 18.35 9.78
N VAL A 1165 -6.14 18.76 8.55
CA VAL A 1165 -5.17 19.04 7.48
C VAL A 1165 -5.38 20.42 6.89
N LYS A 1166 -4.32 21.24 6.83
CA LYS A 1166 -4.39 22.61 6.31
C LYS A 1166 -3.11 23.04 5.61
N GLY A 1167 -3.22 23.82 4.54
CA GLY A 1167 -2.09 24.49 3.89
C GLY A 1167 -1.10 23.53 3.25
N ILE A 1168 -1.52 22.36 2.76
CA ILE A 1168 -0.61 21.36 2.21
C ILE A 1168 -0.38 21.52 0.71
N ILE A 1169 0.84 21.21 0.24
CA ILE A 1169 1.20 21.14 -1.18
C ILE A 1169 1.68 19.74 -1.53
N SER A 1170 0.92 19.03 -2.37
CA SER A 1170 1.37 17.83 -3.07
C SER A 1170 1.88 18.21 -4.47
N PHE A 1171 3.17 18.04 -4.73
CA PHE A 1171 3.76 18.37 -6.02
C PHE A 1171 4.32 17.12 -6.72
N LYS A 1172 3.80 16.81 -7.91
CA LYS A 1172 4.24 15.67 -8.75
C LYS A 1172 4.39 14.35 -7.96
N PRO A 1173 3.33 13.84 -7.31
CA PRO A 1173 3.41 12.57 -6.59
C PRO A 1173 3.62 11.40 -7.57
N GLY A 1174 4.31 10.33 -7.13
CA GLY A 1174 4.53 9.12 -7.93
C GLY A 1174 3.31 8.21 -8.05
N ALA A 1175 2.38 8.32 -7.10
CA ALA A 1175 1.04 7.72 -7.13
C ALA A 1175 0.01 8.71 -6.57
N ALA A 1176 -1.28 8.50 -6.85
CA ALA A 1176 -2.32 9.39 -6.32
C ALA A 1176 -2.28 9.47 -4.79
N ASP A 1177 -2.52 10.66 -4.26
CA ASP A 1177 -2.72 10.88 -2.83
C ASP A 1177 -3.94 10.10 -2.33
N ILE A 1178 -3.81 9.50 -1.14
CA ILE A 1178 -4.88 8.73 -0.49
C ILE A 1178 -5.52 9.63 0.56
N VAL A 1179 -6.81 9.90 0.40
CA VAL A 1179 -7.58 10.79 1.27
C VAL A 1179 -8.91 10.12 1.59
N GLU A 1180 -9.03 9.50 2.76
CA GLU A 1180 -10.27 8.80 3.16
C GLU A 1180 -11.35 9.72 3.77
N LEU A 1181 -10.98 10.95 4.15
CA LEU A 1181 -11.91 11.93 4.73
C LEU A 1181 -12.17 13.05 3.72
N ALA A 1182 -13.36 13.03 3.09
CA ALA A 1182 -13.71 13.95 2.01
C ALA A 1182 -13.65 15.44 2.40
N SER A 1183 -13.94 15.78 3.67
CA SER A 1183 -13.87 17.16 4.16
C SER A 1183 -12.47 17.78 4.07
N LEU A 1184 -11.41 16.97 4.00
CA LEU A 1184 -10.05 17.46 3.80
C LEU A 1184 -9.85 18.12 2.42
N LEU A 1185 -10.67 17.72 1.43
CA LEU A 1185 -10.67 18.27 0.08
C LEU A 1185 -11.42 19.61 -0.02
N GLU A 1186 -12.18 20.00 1.01
CA GLU A 1186 -13.00 21.23 0.99
C GLU A 1186 -12.22 22.48 1.39
N ASP A 1187 -11.08 22.33 2.08
CA ASP A 1187 -10.22 23.47 2.43
C ASP A 1187 -9.43 23.92 1.18
N PRO A 1188 -9.61 25.16 0.69
CA PRO A 1188 -8.95 25.64 -0.53
C PRO A 1188 -7.44 25.80 -0.40
N THR A 1189 -6.90 25.73 0.82
CA THR A 1189 -5.45 25.75 1.07
C THR A 1189 -4.80 24.38 0.90
N ASN A 1190 -5.57 23.31 0.71
CA ASN A 1190 -5.06 21.96 0.51
C ASN A 1190 -4.97 21.59 -0.98
N TYR A 1191 -3.76 21.28 -1.43
CA TYR A 1191 -3.47 20.87 -2.80
C TYR A 1191 -3.11 19.38 -2.83
N PHE A 1192 -4.12 18.52 -2.91
CA PHE A 1192 -3.91 17.08 -3.13
C PHE A 1192 -3.72 16.80 -4.62
N ASN A 1193 -2.80 15.90 -4.96
CA ASN A 1193 -2.45 15.61 -6.36
C ASN A 1193 -2.09 16.86 -7.17
N GLY A 1194 -1.57 17.91 -6.52
CA GLY A 1194 -1.25 19.18 -7.15
C GLY A 1194 -2.45 20.06 -7.48
N ARG A 1195 -3.64 19.81 -6.92
CA ARG A 1195 -4.85 20.61 -7.19
C ARG A 1195 -5.70 20.83 -5.93
N ASN A 1196 -6.33 22.00 -5.82
CA ASN A 1196 -7.30 22.29 -4.74
C ASN A 1196 -8.77 22.23 -5.23
N ILE A 1197 -9.72 22.50 -4.31
CA ILE A 1197 -11.16 22.50 -4.60
C ILE A 1197 -11.59 23.51 -5.67
N ASN A 1198 -10.85 24.62 -5.81
CA ASN A 1198 -11.10 25.66 -6.80
C ASN A 1198 -10.56 25.30 -8.19
N GLY A 1199 -9.88 24.16 -8.33
CA GLY A 1199 -9.23 23.73 -9.56
C GLY A 1199 -7.89 24.41 -9.84
N GLU A 1200 -7.35 25.16 -8.87
CA GLU A 1200 -6.01 25.76 -8.95
C GLU A 1200 -4.96 24.64 -8.93
N ILE A 1201 -3.94 24.76 -9.78
CA ILE A 1201 -2.91 23.73 -9.95
C ILE A 1201 -1.58 24.27 -9.43
N VAL A 1202 -0.87 23.45 -8.66
CA VAL A 1202 0.50 23.77 -8.21
C VAL A 1202 1.42 23.85 -9.42
N SER A 1203 2.08 25.00 -9.58
CA SER A 1203 3.01 25.28 -10.68
C SER A 1203 4.47 25.23 -10.20
N GLU A 1204 5.40 24.96 -11.11
CA GLU A 1204 6.85 24.99 -10.80
C GLU A 1204 7.32 26.37 -10.32
N ASP A 1205 6.75 27.46 -10.84
CA ASP A 1205 7.11 28.83 -10.48
C ASP A 1205 6.67 29.25 -9.07
N TRP A 1206 5.93 28.39 -8.36
CA TRP A 1206 5.68 28.53 -6.93
C TRP A 1206 6.92 28.29 -6.10
N PHE A 1207 7.94 27.63 -6.66
CA PHE A 1207 9.19 27.32 -5.98
C PHE A 1207 10.36 28.05 -6.65
N GLU A 1208 11.34 28.49 -5.85
CA GLU A 1208 12.60 29.03 -6.39
C GLU A 1208 13.37 27.97 -7.20
N SER A 1209 13.31 26.72 -6.74
CA SER A 1209 13.84 25.55 -7.43
C SER A 1209 13.06 24.28 -7.08
N VAL A 1210 12.96 23.39 -8.06
CA VAL A 1210 12.47 22.00 -7.90
C VAL A 1210 13.56 20.97 -8.20
N ASP A 1211 14.81 21.40 -8.28
CA ASP A 1211 15.98 20.54 -8.52
C ASP A 1211 16.34 19.74 -7.26
N ILE A 1212 15.85 18.51 -7.21
CA ILE A 1212 16.07 17.57 -6.09
C ILE A 1212 17.51 17.08 -5.95
N THR A 1213 18.44 17.54 -6.79
CA THR A 1213 19.88 17.32 -6.57
C THR A 1213 20.46 18.30 -5.55
N ILE A 1214 19.75 19.39 -5.24
CA ILE A 1214 20.11 20.33 -4.19
C ILE A 1214 19.97 19.66 -2.83
N THR A 1215 21.05 19.69 -2.04
CA THR A 1215 21.09 19.07 -0.71
C THR A 1215 20.90 20.12 0.39
N PRO A 1216 19.84 20.00 1.20
CA PRO A 1216 19.59 20.91 2.31
C PRO A 1216 20.65 20.74 3.40
N THR A 1217 20.94 21.83 4.10
CA THR A 1217 21.93 21.85 5.20
C THR A 1217 21.38 22.56 6.40
N ILE A 1218 21.95 22.30 7.57
CA ILE A 1218 21.69 23.07 8.78
C ILE A 1218 22.74 24.19 8.86
N ASP A 1219 22.29 25.43 8.97
CA ASP A 1219 23.16 26.61 9.05
C ASP A 1219 23.83 26.76 10.43
N GLU A 1220 24.63 27.82 10.59
CA GLU A 1220 25.32 28.13 11.83
C GLU A 1220 24.39 28.53 12.99
N HIS A 1221 23.15 28.94 12.68
CA HIS A 1221 22.12 29.30 13.64
C HIS A 1221 21.19 28.14 14.00
N GLY A 1222 21.34 26.99 13.33
CA GLY A 1222 20.54 25.79 13.57
C GLY A 1222 19.25 25.72 12.75
N TYR A 1223 19.08 26.56 11.73
CA TYR A 1223 17.95 26.48 10.80
C TYR A 1223 18.29 25.66 9.56
N ILE A 1224 17.28 25.10 8.91
CA ILE A 1224 17.46 24.37 7.66
C ILE A 1224 17.50 25.37 6.51
N ASP A 1225 18.63 25.40 5.81
CA ASP A 1225 18.79 26.07 4.53
C ASP A 1225 18.51 25.08 3.40
N MET A 1226 17.40 25.29 2.70
CA MET A 1226 17.00 24.51 1.53
C MET A 1226 17.72 24.92 0.24
N LYS A 1227 18.48 26.02 0.25
CA LYS A 1227 19.21 26.54 -0.92
C LYS A 1227 18.33 26.73 -2.16
N GLY A 1228 17.13 27.26 -1.93
CA GLY A 1228 16.10 27.48 -2.96
C GLY A 1228 15.24 26.27 -3.30
N LEU A 1229 15.61 25.04 -2.90
CA LEU A 1229 14.79 23.85 -3.16
C LEU A 1229 13.47 23.90 -2.39
N PHE A 1230 12.34 23.91 -3.09
CA PHE A 1230 11.00 24.03 -2.52
C PHE A 1230 10.77 25.28 -1.65
N VAL A 1231 11.62 26.29 -1.76
CA VAL A 1231 11.39 27.61 -1.14
C VAL A 1231 10.31 28.30 -1.94
N LEU A 1232 9.23 28.73 -1.27
CA LEU A 1232 8.07 29.32 -1.95
C LEU A 1232 8.36 30.75 -2.44
N THR A 1233 7.93 31.04 -3.66
CA THR A 1233 7.95 32.39 -4.25
C THR A 1233 6.65 33.14 -3.95
N ASN A 1234 6.59 34.41 -4.33
CA ASN A 1234 5.36 35.21 -4.25
C ASN A 1234 4.23 34.77 -5.22
N LYS A 1235 4.48 33.74 -6.03
CA LYS A 1235 3.47 33.11 -6.90
C LYS A 1235 2.63 32.06 -6.17
N ALA A 1236 3.17 31.46 -5.11
CA ALA A 1236 2.40 30.58 -4.26
C ALA A 1236 1.35 31.37 -3.47
N PRO A 1237 0.11 30.87 -3.32
CA PRO A 1237 -0.90 31.46 -2.46
C PRO A 1237 -0.42 31.59 -1.02
N CYS A 1238 -0.94 32.57 -0.28
CA CYS A 1238 -0.61 32.70 1.14
C CYS A 1238 -1.19 31.52 1.94
N GLY A 1239 -0.42 31.02 2.92
CA GLY A 1239 -0.88 29.98 3.84
C GLY A 1239 -0.85 28.56 3.26
N VAL A 1240 -0.09 28.31 2.19
CA VAL A 1240 0.13 26.98 1.63
C VAL A 1240 1.61 26.61 1.67
N GLY A 1241 1.87 25.31 1.77
CA GLY A 1241 3.22 24.72 1.76
C GLY A 1241 4.04 25.03 3.00
N ALA A 1242 5.20 24.40 3.08
CA ALA A 1242 6.16 24.65 4.14
C ALA A 1242 6.92 25.97 3.91
N VAL A 1243 7.01 26.77 4.97
CA VAL A 1243 7.88 27.94 5.05
C VAL A 1243 8.84 27.73 6.21
N LEU A 1244 10.03 27.20 5.91
CA LEU A 1244 11.05 26.98 6.92
C LEU A 1244 11.63 28.32 7.40
N PRO A 1245 11.82 28.54 8.71
CA PRO A 1245 12.44 29.76 9.21
C PRO A 1245 13.88 29.89 8.67
N SER A 1246 14.25 31.08 8.21
CA SER A 1246 15.62 31.44 7.83
C SER A 1246 16.09 32.63 8.67
N PHE A 1247 17.38 32.67 9.05
CA PHE A 1247 17.95 33.85 9.70
C PHE A 1247 18.05 35.01 8.70
N SER A 1248 17.02 35.86 8.63
CA SER A 1248 17.07 37.14 7.94
C SER A 1248 16.91 38.27 8.95
N ILE A 1249 17.90 39.18 8.96
CA ILE A 1249 17.85 40.42 9.74
C ILE A 1249 16.83 41.33 9.05
N GLY A 1250 15.57 41.28 9.48
CA GLY A 1250 14.56 42.30 9.20
C GLY A 1250 13.21 41.78 8.69
N CYS A 1251 12.19 41.93 9.54
CA CYS A 1251 10.74 41.93 9.24
C CYS A 1251 10.15 40.73 8.47
N ILE A 1252 9.28 39.97 9.13
CA ILE A 1252 7.82 40.16 9.07
C ILE A 1252 7.17 39.33 10.18
N THR A 1253 6.27 39.98 10.91
CA THR A 1253 5.37 39.43 11.90
C THR A 1253 4.36 38.46 11.25
N CYS A 1254 4.34 37.20 11.68
CA CYS A 1254 3.13 36.38 11.70
C CYS A 1254 3.13 35.59 13.02
N PRO A 1255 1.96 35.40 13.67
CA PRO A 1255 1.90 34.97 15.06
C PRO A 1255 2.32 33.51 15.21
N THR A 1256 3.11 33.24 16.24
CA THR A 1256 3.27 31.93 16.86
C THR A 1256 1.90 31.30 17.13
N MET A 1257 1.70 30.07 16.63
CA MET A 1257 0.65 29.17 17.14
C MET A 1257 1.11 28.51 18.44
#